data_AF-A0A932XUW8-F1
#
_entry.id   AF-A0A932XUW8-F1
#
_cell.length_a   1.000
_cell.length_b   1.000
_cell.length_c   1.000
_cell.angle_alpha   90.00
_cell.angle_beta   90.00
_cell.angle_gamma   90.00
#
_symmetry.space_group_name_H-M   'P 1'
#
loop_
_entity.id
_entity.type
_entity.pdbx_description
1 polymer ?
#
loop_
_entity_poly.entity_id
_entity_poly.type
_entity_poly.pdbx_seq_one_letter_code
_entity_poly.pdbx_strand_id
1 'polypeptide(L)'
;GQDYWWINNGQRANEAEHRLIAAHAYQAKIPRGFVVHHKDFNAQNNAPDNLEIIVKNEHDRLHGQQRFSGVTHQQLQEHALALCRTLGRRFSHQDWVQYAQQYGLPQHFSKWRSDHLGGIKGLAKWAAYKLRIEHVEADPRVARSYAKYTQQGYNCAIESGRLRILKKCEVCVANFRTQAARREHGVCSISCGLKQAWADETFKDRMRKQLKKAHQTRKAKVRQAQLRVYTDVKFKLGRAPQKAEWQQACRQRGVSIEVARRSSPFRYYRDVQEAASRYNHRVAAVEFAGYEDVYNGTVDEFHNFFVGGFLGRTRDGKQKIVYVNNRQCGEIILQSKQFCNLSEVVARADDTEATLLRKTRLAALLGTYQATLTHFPYISDEWRAHCETERLLGVSITGQWDCPAVRRRETLAKMRACAVATNKTYAKKFGIAPSTCVTCVKPSGTVSQLVDSASGMHPRHAPYYLRRIRISATDSLFRMLRDQGVPYHPEVGQAPDTATTYVLEFPVKAPRGAVTKDDLSALTQLKHWRLLKEHYTEHNPSVTISADNGEWLEVANWLYQHWDQIGGLSFLPRSDHAYQLAPYEAISKARHDELSRRLAHIDYAKIMTYERENETDAKAELACVGGVCEI
;
A
#
# COMPACT_ATOMS: atom_id res chain seq x y z
N GLY A 1 2.03 49.27 21.43
CA GLY A 1 3.02 49.83 20.48
C GLY A 1 2.49 51.19 20.06
N GLN A 2 3.35 52.16 19.77
CA GLN A 2 2.88 53.45 19.26
C GLN A 2 2.35 53.29 17.83
N ASP A 3 1.21 53.92 17.53
CA ASP A 3 0.57 53.89 16.21
C ASP A 3 1.23 54.93 15.30
N TYR A 4 1.92 54.47 14.25
CA TYR A 4 2.52 55.34 13.23
C TYR A 4 1.81 55.18 11.90
N TRP A 5 1.72 56.27 11.14
CA TRP A 5 1.34 56.24 9.73
C TRP A 5 2.52 55.76 8.87
N TRP A 6 2.25 54.82 7.98
CA TRP A 6 3.24 54.21 7.09
C TRP A 6 2.94 54.59 5.64
N ILE A 7 3.97 55.02 4.92
CA ILE A 7 3.86 55.43 3.51
C ILE A 7 4.56 54.36 2.66
N ASN A 8 3.86 53.90 1.61
CA ASN A 8 4.35 52.93 0.63
C ASN A 8 4.32 53.58 -0.76
N ASN A 9 5.47 53.61 -1.43
CA ASN A 9 5.64 54.23 -2.75
C ASN A 9 5.68 53.22 -3.91
N GLY A 10 5.22 51.98 -3.69
CA GLY A 10 5.22 50.91 -4.70
C GLY A 10 6.52 50.12 -4.81
N GLN A 11 7.55 50.40 -4.00
CA GLN A 11 8.72 49.54 -3.82
C GLN A 11 8.68 48.81 -2.46
N ARG A 12 9.40 47.68 -2.36
CA ARG A 12 9.25 46.60 -1.34
C ARG A 12 9.37 46.98 0.16
N ALA A 13 9.52 48.25 0.55
CA ALA A 13 9.65 48.65 1.96
C ALA A 13 8.74 49.84 2.31
N ASN A 14 7.91 49.67 3.34
CA ASN A 14 7.15 50.76 3.95
C ASN A 14 8.09 51.65 4.78
N GLU A 15 7.98 52.97 4.67
CA GLU A 15 8.68 53.93 5.55
C GLU A 15 7.68 54.66 6.44
N ALA A 16 8.06 54.93 7.70
CA ALA A 16 7.21 55.68 8.62
C ALA A 16 7.20 57.17 8.25
N GLU A 17 6.01 57.79 8.27
CA GLU A 17 5.78 59.16 7.81
C GLU A 17 6.68 60.19 8.52
N HIS A 18 6.77 60.14 9.85
CA HIS A 18 7.61 61.06 10.64
C HIS A 18 9.09 61.03 10.25
N ARG A 19 9.56 59.91 9.71
CA ARG A 19 10.94 59.73 9.26
C ARG A 19 11.18 60.47 7.93
N LEU A 20 10.18 60.51 7.06
CA LEU A 20 10.22 61.28 5.81
C LEU A 20 10.13 62.79 6.08
N ILE A 21 9.25 63.20 7.00
CA ILE A 21 9.10 64.60 7.41
C ILE A 21 10.40 65.13 8.03
N ALA A 22 11.01 64.37 8.95
CA ALA A 22 12.30 64.73 9.53
C ALA A 22 13.41 64.81 8.46
N ALA A 23 13.52 63.83 7.56
CA ALA A 23 14.52 63.87 6.49
C ALA A 23 14.35 65.09 5.56
N HIS A 24 13.11 65.49 5.29
CA HIS A 24 12.80 66.70 4.51
C HIS A 24 13.16 67.98 5.27
N ALA A 25 12.76 68.11 6.54
CA ALA A 25 13.03 69.28 7.37
C ALA A 25 14.53 69.54 7.57
N TYR A 26 15.32 68.47 7.75
CA TYR A 26 16.78 68.54 7.89
C TYR A 26 17.54 68.53 6.55
N GLN A 27 16.83 68.49 5.41
CA GLN A 27 17.38 68.41 4.04
C GLN A 27 18.45 67.30 3.85
N ALA A 28 18.35 66.20 4.59
CA ALA A 28 19.35 65.14 4.62
C ALA A 28 18.73 63.77 4.93
N LYS A 29 19.34 62.71 4.39
CA LYS A 29 18.97 61.33 4.76
C LYS A 29 19.46 61.02 6.17
N ILE A 30 18.57 60.45 7.00
CA ILE A 30 18.89 60.06 8.37
C ILE A 30 19.97 58.95 8.37
N PRO A 31 21.15 59.19 8.99
CA PRO A 31 22.25 58.23 8.99
C PRO A 31 21.93 56.94 9.76
N ARG A 32 22.66 55.87 9.45
CA ARG A 32 22.52 54.58 10.14
C ARG A 32 22.97 54.74 11.60
N GLY A 33 22.11 54.33 12.55
CA GLY A 33 22.36 54.46 13.99
C GLY A 33 21.63 55.64 14.66
N PHE A 34 20.99 56.49 13.87
CA PHE A 34 20.14 57.59 14.33
C PHE A 34 18.65 57.28 14.10
N VAL A 35 17.80 57.82 14.96
CA VAL A 35 16.34 57.66 14.92
C VAL A 35 15.66 59.02 15.15
N VAL A 36 14.39 59.13 14.75
CA VAL A 36 13.58 60.33 14.99
C VAL A 36 12.87 60.18 16.32
N HIS A 37 12.90 61.22 17.14
CA HIS A 37 12.21 61.32 18.42
C HIS A 37 11.18 62.44 18.38
N HIS A 38 10.03 62.22 19.00
CA HIS A 38 9.01 63.24 19.25
C HIS A 38 9.29 63.88 20.60
N LYS A 39 9.63 65.18 20.62
CA LYS A 39 10.00 65.92 21.84
C LYS A 39 8.89 65.91 22.89
N ASP A 40 7.63 65.93 22.44
CA ASP A 40 6.43 65.83 23.28
C ASP A 40 5.98 64.39 23.61
N PHE A 41 6.73 63.39 23.14
CA PHE A 41 6.42 61.96 23.27
C PHE A 41 5.07 61.52 22.64
N ASN A 42 4.44 62.38 21.82
CA ASN A 42 3.22 62.08 21.09
C ASN A 42 3.53 61.63 19.65
N ALA A 43 3.39 60.33 19.39
CA ALA A 43 3.69 59.71 18.10
C ALA A 43 2.84 60.22 16.91
N GLN A 44 1.75 60.93 17.18
CA GLN A 44 0.87 61.51 16.15
C GLN A 44 1.22 62.97 15.82
N ASN A 45 2.05 63.63 16.63
CA ASN A 45 2.45 65.03 16.40
C ASN A 45 3.70 65.11 15.52
N ASN A 46 3.51 65.03 14.21
CA ASN A 46 4.60 65.06 13.23
C ASN A 46 5.01 66.48 12.79
N ALA A 47 4.70 67.51 13.57
CA ALA A 47 5.15 68.88 13.29
C ALA A 47 6.69 68.91 13.24
N PRO A 48 7.33 69.50 12.20
CA PRO A 48 8.78 69.42 12.01
C PRO A 48 9.62 69.93 13.19
N ASP A 49 9.11 70.89 13.94
CA ASP A 49 9.68 71.46 15.15
C ASP A 49 9.60 70.54 16.39
N ASN A 50 8.64 69.61 16.39
CA ASN A 50 8.48 68.56 17.41
C ASN A 50 9.36 67.32 17.15
N LEU A 51 9.97 67.20 15.96
CA LEU A 51 10.82 66.07 15.59
C LEU A 51 12.30 66.41 15.80
N GLU A 52 13.05 65.48 16.39
CA GLU A 52 14.50 65.59 16.50
C GLU A 52 15.20 64.29 16.11
N ILE A 53 16.40 64.41 15.51
CA ILE A 53 17.21 63.25 15.14
C ILE A 53 18.25 63.04 16.23
N ILE A 54 18.15 61.92 16.94
CA ILE A 54 19.05 61.57 18.05
C ILE A 54 19.66 60.19 17.83
N VAL A 55 20.75 59.91 18.57
CA VAL A 55 21.40 58.59 18.54
C VAL A 55 20.47 57.56 19.16
N LYS A 56 20.37 56.36 18.57
CA LYS A 56 19.48 55.30 19.05
C LYS A 56 19.63 54.99 20.55
N ASN A 57 20.86 55.00 21.07
CA ASN A 57 21.12 54.75 22.48
C ASN A 57 20.55 55.86 23.40
N GLU A 58 20.48 57.09 22.91
CA GLU A 58 19.93 58.24 23.64
C GLU A 58 18.41 58.24 23.58
N HIS A 59 17.83 57.92 22.41
CA HIS A 59 16.41 57.63 22.27
C HIS A 59 15.94 56.53 23.24
N ASP A 60 16.70 55.43 23.32
CA ASP A 60 16.41 54.32 24.23
C ASP A 60 16.54 54.73 25.72
N ARG A 61 17.36 55.75 26.05
CA ARG A 61 17.47 56.32 27.41
C ARG A 61 16.30 57.24 27.74
N LEU A 62 15.87 58.10 26.80
CA LEU A 62 14.71 58.98 26.96
C LEU A 62 13.42 58.18 27.17
N HIS A 63 13.25 57.08 26.45
CA HIS A 63 12.15 56.13 26.70
C HIS A 63 12.44 55.10 27.83
N GLY A 64 13.65 55.14 28.40
CA GLY A 64 14.13 54.19 29.41
C GLY A 64 13.71 54.51 30.84
N GLN A 65 13.27 55.74 31.13
CA GLN A 65 12.85 56.15 32.47
C GLN A 65 11.39 55.82 32.83
N GLN A 66 10.59 55.26 31.91
CA GLN A 66 9.19 54.87 32.16
C GLN A 66 8.92 53.35 32.04
N ARG A 67 9.68 52.48 32.74
CA ARG A 67 9.37 51.03 32.74
C ARG A 67 9.47 50.37 34.13
N PHE A 68 8.64 50.83 35.07
CA PHE A 68 8.29 50.05 36.25
C PHE A 68 7.26 48.98 35.85
N SER A 69 7.66 47.69 35.81
CA SER A 69 6.77 46.59 35.40
C SER A 69 5.90 46.04 36.54
N GLY A 70 5.64 46.83 37.59
CA GLY A 70 4.76 46.47 38.71
C GLY A 70 5.25 45.36 39.65
N VAL A 71 6.40 44.72 39.41
CA VAL A 71 6.88 43.55 40.17
C VAL A 71 8.39 43.62 40.44
N THR A 72 8.78 43.39 41.69
CA THR A 72 10.19 43.43 42.16
C THR A 72 10.92 42.11 41.89
N HIS A 73 12.26 42.13 41.92
CA HIS A 73 13.07 40.89 41.78
C HIS A 73 12.81 39.89 42.90
N GLN A 74 12.55 40.36 44.12
CA GLN A 74 12.24 39.51 45.27
C GLN A 74 10.91 38.77 45.08
N GLN A 75 9.88 39.45 44.58
CA GLN A 75 8.59 38.82 44.26
C GLN A 75 8.75 37.73 43.19
N LEU A 76 9.53 37.98 42.13
CA LEU A 76 9.81 36.96 41.10
C LEU A 76 10.57 35.74 41.66
N GLN A 77 11.49 35.98 42.60
CA GLN A 77 12.21 34.93 43.31
C GLN A 77 11.28 34.07 44.19
N GLU A 78 10.34 34.68 44.91
CA GLU A 78 9.34 33.97 45.71
C GLU A 78 8.43 33.10 44.84
N HIS A 79 7.94 33.64 43.72
CA HIS A 79 7.15 32.89 42.75
C HIS A 79 7.94 31.74 42.10
N ALA A 80 9.23 31.94 41.80
CA ALA A 80 10.11 30.90 41.30
C ALA A 80 10.30 29.75 42.31
N LEU A 81 10.42 30.06 43.60
CA LEU A 81 10.46 29.06 44.67
C LEU A 81 9.14 28.29 44.77
N ALA A 82 8.00 28.97 44.73
CA ALA A 82 6.67 28.34 44.77
C ALA A 82 6.46 27.38 43.58
N LEU A 83 6.84 27.80 42.38
CA LEU A 83 6.75 26.96 41.18
C LEU A 83 7.64 25.72 41.27
N CYS A 84 8.90 25.86 41.71
CA CYS A 84 9.79 24.72 41.91
C CYS A 84 9.28 23.74 42.98
N ARG A 85 8.70 24.23 44.09
CA ARG A 85 8.08 23.38 45.12
C ARG A 85 6.92 22.58 44.57
N THR A 86 6.05 23.23 43.80
CA THR A 86 4.87 22.60 43.19
C THR A 86 5.27 21.51 42.20
N LEU A 87 6.32 21.76 41.41
CA LEU A 87 6.78 20.81 40.40
C LEU A 87 7.67 19.69 40.96
N GLY A 88 8.26 19.85 42.14
CA GLY A 88 9.28 18.94 42.69
C GLY A 88 10.56 18.86 41.83
N ARG A 89 10.74 19.78 40.87
CA ARG A 89 11.89 19.85 39.95
C ARG A 89 12.13 21.30 39.54
N ARG A 90 13.31 21.58 38.97
CA ARG A 90 13.57 22.85 38.28
C ARG A 90 12.56 23.07 37.15
N PHE A 91 11.97 24.26 37.08
CA PHE A 91 11.03 24.63 36.02
C PHE A 91 11.75 24.92 34.69
N SER A 92 11.04 24.68 33.59
CA SER A 92 11.46 25.05 32.24
C SER A 92 10.98 26.46 31.87
N HIS A 93 11.48 27.01 30.76
CA HIS A 93 11.00 28.30 30.26
C HIS A 93 9.48 28.28 29.99
N GLN A 94 8.95 27.16 29.49
CA GLN A 94 7.52 27.01 29.20
C GLN A 94 6.69 26.93 30.49
N ASP A 95 7.18 26.20 31.50
CA ASP A 95 6.55 26.14 32.84
C ASP A 95 6.45 27.56 33.43
N TRP A 96 7.51 28.38 33.29
CA TRP A 96 7.51 29.78 33.75
C TRP A 96 6.51 30.64 33.00
N VAL A 97 6.46 30.55 31.66
CA VAL A 97 5.53 31.35 30.85
C VAL A 97 4.07 31.07 31.24
N GLN A 98 3.71 29.79 31.40
CA GLN A 98 2.36 29.39 31.81
C GLN A 98 2.02 29.89 33.22
N TYR A 99 2.93 29.70 34.17
CA TYR A 99 2.75 30.19 35.54
C TYR A 99 2.66 31.72 35.58
N ALA A 100 3.57 32.41 34.89
CA ALA A 100 3.60 33.86 34.85
C ALA A 100 2.31 34.45 34.23
N GLN A 101 1.76 33.81 33.20
CA GLN A 101 0.47 34.21 32.63
C GLN A 101 -0.68 34.08 33.65
N GLN A 102 -0.71 32.99 34.43
CA GLN A 102 -1.74 32.76 35.45
C GLN A 102 -1.68 33.79 36.60
N TYR A 103 -0.48 34.18 37.02
CA TYR A 103 -0.27 35.07 38.17
C TYR A 103 0.01 36.53 37.78
N GLY A 104 -0.19 36.91 36.51
CA GLY A 104 0.03 38.29 36.04
C GLY A 104 1.49 38.76 36.11
N LEU A 105 2.46 37.84 36.02
CA LEU A 105 3.89 38.12 36.11
C LEU A 105 4.52 38.30 34.71
N PRO A 106 5.71 38.92 34.63
CA PRO A 106 6.49 38.98 33.40
C PRO A 106 6.85 37.59 32.84
N GLN A 107 6.28 37.24 31.68
CA GLN A 107 6.57 36.00 30.96
C GLN A 107 7.98 35.98 30.36
N HIS A 108 8.50 37.15 30.01
CA HIS A 108 9.85 37.36 29.51
C HIS A 108 10.55 38.45 30.32
N PHE A 109 11.87 38.33 30.48
CA PHE A 109 12.65 39.32 31.20
C PHE A 109 13.26 40.33 30.22
N SER A 110 13.18 41.61 30.56
CA SER A 110 13.95 42.65 29.86
C SER A 110 15.45 42.37 29.98
N LYS A 111 16.27 43.04 29.18
CA LYS A 111 17.74 42.92 29.27
C LYS A 111 18.24 43.20 30.69
N TRP A 112 17.83 44.33 31.26
CA TRP A 112 18.15 44.70 32.64
C TRP A 112 17.81 43.63 33.68
N ARG A 113 16.60 43.04 33.60
CA ARG A 113 16.16 41.99 34.51
C ARG A 113 16.87 40.66 34.27
N SER A 114 17.18 40.36 33.01
CA SER A 114 17.93 39.17 32.62
C SER A 114 19.35 39.24 33.17
N ASP A 115 19.99 40.41 33.17
CA ASP A 115 21.33 40.61 33.72
C ASP A 115 21.36 40.40 35.25
N HIS A 116 20.31 40.79 35.97
CA HIS A 116 20.22 40.62 37.44
C HIS A 116 19.83 39.21 37.89
N LEU A 117 18.97 38.51 37.16
CA LEU A 117 18.45 37.19 37.54
C LEU A 117 19.07 36.03 36.75
N GLY A 118 19.99 36.32 35.81
CA GLY A 118 20.53 35.34 34.86
C GLY A 118 19.49 34.83 33.85
N GLY A 119 18.50 35.67 33.54
CA GLY A 119 17.30 35.31 32.77
C GLY A 119 16.42 34.28 33.48
N ILE A 120 15.40 33.76 32.79
CA ILE A 120 14.49 32.74 33.34
C ILE A 120 15.25 31.46 33.71
N LYS A 121 16.28 31.10 32.94
CA LYS A 121 17.13 29.93 33.21
C LYS A 121 17.95 30.11 34.50
N GLY A 122 18.52 31.30 34.72
CA GLY A 122 19.24 31.63 35.95
C GLY A 122 18.32 31.61 37.18
N LEU A 123 17.15 32.23 37.08
CA LEU A 123 16.13 32.22 38.12
C LEU A 123 15.68 30.78 38.48
N ALA A 124 15.46 29.93 37.48
CA ALA A 124 15.10 28.53 37.67
C ALA A 124 16.18 27.75 38.43
N LYS A 125 17.45 27.93 38.06
CA LYS A 125 18.59 27.30 38.74
C LYS A 125 18.69 27.77 40.18
N TRP A 126 18.64 29.09 40.39
CA TRP A 126 18.70 29.69 41.72
C TRP A 126 17.60 29.13 42.65
N ALA A 127 16.35 29.06 42.17
CA ALA A 127 15.24 28.56 42.96
C ALA A 127 15.41 27.06 43.29
N ALA A 128 15.85 26.25 42.32
CA ALA A 128 16.12 24.83 42.53
C ALA A 128 17.27 24.59 43.51
N TYR A 129 18.35 25.38 43.44
CA TYR A 129 19.46 25.33 44.40
C TYR A 129 18.98 25.69 45.81
N LYS A 130 18.19 26.77 45.95
CA LYS A 130 17.64 27.20 47.25
C LYS A 130 16.75 26.14 47.91
N LEU A 131 16.04 25.36 47.11
CA LEU A 131 15.16 24.28 47.59
C LEU A 131 15.86 22.93 47.74
N ARG A 132 17.17 22.84 47.48
CA ARG A 132 17.96 21.59 47.51
C ARG A 132 17.36 20.49 46.63
N ILE A 133 16.77 20.85 45.49
CA ILE A 133 16.21 19.91 44.52
C ILE A 133 17.36 19.11 43.88
N GLU A 134 17.24 17.79 43.78
CA GLU A 134 18.24 16.94 43.13
C GLU A 134 18.32 17.21 41.62
N HIS A 135 19.49 16.98 41.03
CA HIS A 135 19.73 17.14 39.59
C HIS A 135 19.41 18.53 39.01
N VAL A 136 19.70 19.61 39.75
CA VAL A 136 19.50 21.02 39.33
C VAL A 136 20.04 21.31 37.92
N GLU A 137 21.19 20.74 37.59
CA GLU A 137 21.89 20.95 36.32
C GLU A 137 21.33 20.11 35.15
N ALA A 138 20.47 19.12 35.42
CA ALA A 138 19.84 18.33 34.36
C ALA A 138 18.81 19.13 33.56
N ASP A 139 18.59 18.75 32.29
CA ASP A 139 17.49 19.29 31.49
C ASP A 139 16.15 18.96 32.19
N PRO A 140 15.21 19.92 32.32
CA PRO A 140 13.95 19.69 33.01
C PRO A 140 13.12 18.52 32.42
N ARG A 141 13.28 18.20 31.13
CA ARG A 141 12.65 17.04 30.48
C ARG A 141 13.25 15.72 30.96
N VAL A 142 14.57 15.69 31.21
CA VAL A 142 15.28 14.53 31.76
C VAL A 142 14.89 14.32 33.22
N ALA A 143 14.84 15.39 34.02
CA ALA A 143 14.37 15.32 35.41
C ALA A 143 12.90 14.87 35.51
N ARG A 144 12.03 15.36 34.61
CA ARG A 144 10.63 14.90 34.51
C ARG A 144 10.53 13.41 34.17
N SER A 145 11.34 12.96 33.23
CA SER A 145 11.39 11.54 32.84
C SER A 145 11.92 10.69 33.99
N TYR A 146 12.96 11.13 34.69
CA TYR A 146 13.50 10.48 35.88
C TYR A 146 12.42 10.27 36.94
N ALA A 147 11.74 11.35 37.37
CA ALA A 147 10.65 11.26 38.35
C ALA A 147 9.53 10.30 37.90
N LYS A 148 9.11 10.38 36.62
CA LYS A 148 8.10 9.50 36.05
C LYS A 148 8.49 8.01 36.14
N TYR A 149 9.68 7.65 35.66
CA TYR A 149 10.09 6.25 35.62
C TYR A 149 10.45 5.70 37.00
N THR A 150 11.01 6.51 37.89
CA THR A 150 11.23 6.14 39.30
C THR A 150 9.88 5.86 40.00
N GLN A 151 8.86 6.69 39.77
CA GLN A 151 7.51 6.46 40.32
C GLN A 151 6.85 5.19 39.76
N GLN A 152 7.18 4.79 38.53
CA GLN A 152 6.75 3.53 37.91
C GLN A 152 7.56 2.31 38.40
N GLY A 153 8.48 2.48 39.35
CA GLY A 153 9.27 1.40 39.93
C GLY A 153 10.55 1.04 39.18
N TYR A 154 10.96 1.82 38.16
CA TYR A 154 12.22 1.57 37.45
C TYR A 154 13.42 2.12 38.24
N ASN A 155 14.48 1.32 38.34
CA ASN A 155 15.76 1.76 38.88
C ASN A 155 16.45 2.71 37.88
N CYS A 156 16.42 4.01 38.17
CA CYS A 156 16.84 5.07 37.25
C CYS A 156 18.08 5.82 37.76
N ALA A 157 18.92 6.28 36.84
CA ALA A 157 20.05 7.16 37.10
C ALA A 157 20.18 8.23 35.99
N ILE A 158 20.66 9.42 36.34
CA ILE A 158 21.03 10.46 35.36
C ILE A 158 22.55 10.47 35.21
N GLU A 159 23.04 10.02 34.06
CA GLU A 159 24.47 9.93 33.74
C GLU A 159 24.76 10.74 32.48
N SER A 160 25.76 11.64 32.54
CA SER A 160 26.13 12.54 31.45
C SER A 160 24.93 13.31 30.85
N GLY A 161 24.00 13.74 31.71
CA GLY A 161 22.80 14.50 31.33
C GLY A 161 21.70 13.67 30.66
N ARG A 162 21.77 12.33 30.67
CA ARG A 162 20.76 11.44 30.09
C ARG A 162 20.20 10.47 31.12
N LEU A 163 18.90 10.18 31.02
CA LEU A 163 18.25 9.15 31.83
C LEU A 163 18.70 7.74 31.39
N ARG A 164 19.15 6.95 32.34
CA ARG A 164 19.50 5.54 32.19
C ARG A 164 18.66 4.70 33.15
N ILE A 165 18.21 3.54 32.67
CA ILE A 165 17.53 2.54 33.49
C ILE A 165 18.52 1.40 33.74
N LEU A 166 18.76 1.07 35.01
CA LEU A 166 19.54 -0.10 35.42
C LEU A 166 18.66 -1.34 35.38
N LYS A 167 19.14 -2.38 34.70
CA LYS A 167 18.48 -3.69 34.60
C LYS A 167 19.51 -4.81 34.74
N LYS A 168 19.04 -6.02 35.04
CA LYS A 168 19.82 -7.26 34.88
C LYS A 168 19.55 -7.86 33.51
N CYS A 169 20.61 -8.36 32.87
CA CYS A 169 20.51 -9.08 31.61
C CYS A 169 19.80 -10.42 31.81
N GLU A 170 18.81 -10.73 30.99
CA GLU A 170 18.06 -12.00 31.07
C GLU A 170 18.90 -13.22 30.68
N VAL A 171 20.05 -13.01 30.02
CA VAL A 171 20.91 -14.09 29.52
C VAL A 171 22.13 -14.31 30.40
N CYS A 172 22.84 -13.25 30.77
CA CYS A 172 24.08 -13.35 31.56
C CYS A 172 23.96 -12.81 32.98
N VAL A 173 22.78 -12.33 33.38
CA VAL A 173 22.46 -11.79 34.73
C VAL A 173 23.25 -10.52 35.11
N ALA A 174 24.22 -10.11 34.29
CA ALA A 174 25.00 -8.89 34.51
C ALA A 174 24.11 -7.64 34.51
N ASN A 175 24.41 -6.72 35.42
CA ASN A 175 23.76 -5.41 35.43
C ASN A 175 24.20 -4.61 34.20
N PHE A 176 23.23 -4.05 33.49
CA PHE A 176 23.49 -3.17 32.35
C PHE A 176 22.52 -1.99 32.34
N ARG A 177 22.90 -0.96 31.59
CA ARG A 177 22.17 0.31 31.52
C ARG A 177 21.52 0.45 30.14
N THR A 178 20.23 0.71 30.10
CA THR A 178 19.49 0.97 28.86
C THR A 178 18.89 2.37 28.84
N GLN A 179 18.54 2.85 27.65
CA GLN A 179 17.77 4.09 27.50
C GLN A 179 16.30 3.81 27.82
N ALA A 180 15.57 4.79 28.33
CA ALA A 180 14.14 4.63 28.66
C ALA A 180 13.27 4.19 27.46
N ALA A 181 13.63 4.61 26.23
CA ALA A 181 12.96 4.17 25.00
C ALA A 181 13.17 2.68 24.70
N ARG A 182 14.25 2.09 25.21
CA ARG A 182 14.63 0.67 25.06
C ARG A 182 14.49 -0.08 26.38
N ARG A 183 13.59 0.35 27.26
CA ARG A 183 13.35 -0.27 28.57
C ARG A 183 12.89 -1.73 28.46
N GLU A 184 12.22 -2.09 27.37
CA GLU A 184 11.77 -3.46 27.08
C GLU A 184 12.92 -4.38 26.60
N HIS A 185 14.11 -3.85 26.29
CA HIS A 185 15.24 -4.71 25.96
C HIS A 185 15.72 -5.45 27.22
N GLY A 186 15.76 -6.78 27.13
CA GLY A 186 16.19 -7.68 28.20
C GLY A 186 17.69 -8.03 28.20
N VAL A 187 18.43 -7.69 27.14
CA VAL A 187 19.81 -8.15 26.93
C VAL A 187 20.85 -7.04 26.91
N CYS A 188 22.04 -7.32 27.45
CA CYS A 188 23.12 -6.34 27.59
C CYS A 188 23.97 -6.13 26.33
N SER A 189 23.93 -7.04 25.36
CA SER A 189 24.80 -7.01 24.18
C SER A 189 24.19 -7.77 23.00
N ILE A 190 24.71 -7.52 21.79
CA ILE A 190 24.37 -8.29 20.58
C ILE A 190 24.64 -9.77 20.80
N SER A 191 25.75 -10.12 21.47
CA SER A 191 26.08 -11.52 21.78
C SER A 191 25.01 -12.17 22.66
N CYS A 192 24.56 -11.51 23.73
CA CYS A 192 23.47 -12.02 24.56
C CYS A 192 22.14 -12.08 23.79
N GLY A 193 21.84 -11.09 22.96
CA GLY A 193 20.66 -11.11 22.08
C GLY A 193 20.68 -12.26 21.08
N LEU A 194 21.84 -12.55 20.48
CA LEU A 194 22.01 -13.71 19.61
C LEU A 194 21.87 -15.01 20.39
N LYS A 195 22.46 -15.14 21.58
CA LYS A 195 22.28 -16.34 22.42
C LYS A 195 20.81 -16.58 22.76
N GLN A 196 20.07 -15.53 23.10
CA GLN A 196 18.62 -15.60 23.34
C GLN A 196 17.85 -16.01 22.07
N ALA A 197 18.16 -15.38 20.93
CA ALA A 197 17.53 -15.70 19.65
C ALA A 197 17.84 -17.13 19.18
N TRP A 198 19.07 -17.62 19.38
CA TRP A 198 19.47 -18.99 19.03
C TRP A 198 18.95 -20.04 20.03
N ALA A 199 18.35 -19.65 21.15
CA ALA A 199 17.61 -20.57 22.01
C ALA A 199 16.18 -20.85 21.47
N ASP A 200 15.62 -19.92 20.69
CA ASP A 200 14.30 -20.02 20.06
C ASP A 200 14.33 -20.94 18.81
N GLU A 201 13.53 -22.01 18.84
CA GLU A 201 13.47 -22.98 17.76
C GLU A 201 12.86 -22.40 16.48
N THR A 202 11.96 -21.42 16.59
CA THR A 202 11.37 -20.73 15.43
C THR A 202 12.40 -19.86 14.71
N PHE A 203 13.29 -19.21 15.48
CA PHE A 203 14.41 -18.46 14.93
C PHE A 203 15.41 -19.37 14.21
N LYS A 204 15.75 -20.52 14.82
CA LYS A 204 16.61 -21.53 14.18
C LYS A 204 16.03 -22.02 12.86
N ASP A 205 14.74 -22.36 12.82
CA ASP A 205 14.08 -22.83 11.61
C ASP A 205 14.05 -21.74 10.52
N ARG A 206 13.74 -20.49 10.89
CA ARG A 206 13.80 -19.34 9.96
C ARG A 206 15.19 -19.17 9.36
N MET A 207 16.25 -19.27 10.17
CA MET A 207 17.64 -19.18 9.68
C MET A 207 18.00 -20.33 8.73
N ARG A 208 17.57 -21.57 9.04
CA ARG A 208 17.75 -22.73 8.14
C ARG A 208 17.04 -22.51 6.81
N LYS A 209 15.79 -22.02 6.82
CA LYS A 209 15.00 -21.70 5.62
C LYS A 209 15.68 -20.61 4.77
N GLN A 210 16.17 -19.54 5.39
CA GLN A 210 16.89 -18.48 4.68
C GLN A 210 18.18 -19.00 4.02
N LEU A 211 18.96 -19.83 4.73
CA LEU A 211 20.17 -20.45 4.16
C LEU A 211 19.84 -21.36 2.97
N LYS A 212 18.77 -22.17 3.08
CA LYS A 212 18.29 -23.04 1.99
C LYS A 212 17.87 -22.20 0.78
N LYS A 213 17.14 -21.10 0.99
CA LYS A 213 16.74 -20.17 -0.07
C LYS A 213 17.97 -19.53 -0.75
N ALA A 214 18.95 -19.06 0.03
CA ALA A 214 20.18 -18.48 -0.52
C ALA A 214 20.97 -19.49 -1.38
N HIS A 215 21.06 -20.75 -0.93
CA HIS A 215 21.65 -21.83 -1.71
C HIS A 215 20.88 -22.11 -3.02
N GLN A 216 19.55 -22.14 -2.97
CA GLN A 216 18.72 -22.32 -4.17
C GLN A 216 18.90 -21.17 -5.16
N THR A 217 18.89 -19.91 -4.71
CA THR A 217 19.14 -18.74 -5.55
C THR A 217 20.51 -18.78 -6.20
N ARG A 218 21.56 -19.13 -5.44
CA ARG A 218 22.90 -19.29 -6.00
C ARG A 218 22.95 -20.41 -7.04
N LYS A 219 22.29 -21.54 -6.78
CA LYS A 219 22.20 -22.69 -7.68
C LYS A 219 21.49 -22.30 -9.00
N ALA A 220 20.40 -21.55 -8.94
CA ALA A 220 19.69 -21.04 -10.12
C ALA A 220 20.56 -20.07 -10.96
N LYS A 221 21.27 -19.13 -10.32
CA LYS A 221 22.20 -18.22 -11.03
C LYS A 221 23.32 -18.98 -11.74
N VAL A 222 23.92 -19.97 -11.05
CA VAL A 222 24.96 -20.82 -11.66
C VAL A 222 24.37 -21.64 -12.81
N ARG A 223 23.14 -22.14 -12.68
CA ARG A 223 22.42 -22.88 -13.75
C ARG A 223 22.33 -22.04 -15.02
N GLN A 224 21.78 -20.83 -14.92
CA GLN A 224 21.62 -19.93 -16.07
C GLN A 224 22.96 -19.57 -16.70
N ALA A 225 23.97 -19.26 -15.88
CA ALA A 225 25.31 -18.94 -16.37
C ALA A 225 25.92 -20.12 -17.14
N GLN A 226 25.86 -21.34 -16.60
CA GLN A 226 26.37 -22.56 -17.24
C GLN A 226 25.67 -22.87 -18.57
N LEU A 227 24.34 -22.68 -18.65
CA LEU A 227 23.54 -22.87 -19.86
C LEU A 227 23.86 -21.82 -20.92
N ARG A 228 24.06 -20.56 -20.52
CA ARG A 228 24.48 -19.48 -21.43
C ARG A 228 25.85 -19.77 -22.04
N VAL A 229 26.82 -20.21 -21.25
CA VAL A 229 28.13 -20.60 -21.77
C VAL A 229 28.00 -21.77 -22.75
N TYR A 230 27.22 -22.80 -22.41
CA TYR A 230 26.99 -23.93 -23.30
C TYR A 230 26.42 -23.50 -24.65
N THR A 231 25.37 -22.67 -24.62
CA THR A 231 24.67 -22.19 -25.83
C THR A 231 25.61 -21.35 -26.71
N ASP A 232 26.42 -20.48 -26.11
CA ASP A 232 27.39 -19.66 -26.83
C ASP A 232 28.45 -20.50 -27.56
N VAL A 233 28.98 -21.53 -26.88
CA VAL A 233 29.98 -22.42 -27.49
C VAL A 233 29.33 -23.27 -28.59
N LYS A 234 28.12 -23.80 -28.35
CA LYS A 234 27.36 -24.54 -29.36
C LYS A 234 27.14 -23.70 -30.63
N PHE A 235 26.74 -22.44 -30.46
CA PHE A 235 26.51 -21.52 -31.57
C PHE A 235 27.82 -21.24 -32.33
N LYS A 236 28.92 -20.98 -31.61
CA LYS A 236 30.24 -20.72 -32.23
C LYS A 236 30.78 -21.94 -33.01
N LEU A 237 30.52 -23.15 -32.54
CA LEU A 237 31.01 -24.39 -33.16
C LEU A 237 30.09 -24.97 -34.23
N GLY A 238 28.82 -24.52 -34.31
CA GLY A 238 27.80 -25.13 -35.16
C GLY A 238 27.39 -26.56 -34.75
N ARG A 239 27.93 -27.09 -33.64
CA ARG A 239 27.65 -28.43 -33.09
C ARG A 239 27.60 -28.40 -31.56
N ALA A 240 27.08 -29.46 -30.95
CA ALA A 240 27.12 -29.62 -29.50
C ALA A 240 28.59 -29.64 -29.00
N PRO A 241 28.94 -28.83 -27.98
CA PRO A 241 30.29 -28.83 -27.42
C PRO A 241 30.56 -30.09 -26.60
N GLN A 242 31.79 -30.60 -26.69
CA GLN A 242 32.30 -31.61 -25.79
C GLN A 242 32.49 -31.03 -24.38
N LYS A 243 32.50 -31.91 -23.37
CA LYS A 243 32.60 -31.49 -21.96
C LYS A 243 33.84 -30.63 -21.68
N ALA A 244 34.99 -30.99 -22.27
CA ALA A 244 36.23 -30.23 -22.09
C ALA A 244 36.13 -28.81 -22.67
N GLU A 245 35.55 -28.67 -23.87
CA GLU A 245 35.35 -27.38 -24.55
C GLU A 245 34.43 -26.46 -23.73
N TRP A 246 33.33 -27.00 -23.20
CA TRP A 246 32.42 -26.27 -22.32
C TRP A 246 33.08 -25.88 -20.98
N GLN A 247 33.85 -26.77 -20.37
CA GLN A 247 34.55 -26.49 -19.10
C GLN A 247 35.60 -25.39 -19.28
N GLN A 248 36.34 -25.41 -20.39
CA GLN A 248 37.31 -24.37 -20.72
C GLN A 248 36.62 -23.00 -20.89
N ALA A 249 35.52 -22.95 -21.63
CA ALA A 249 34.75 -21.72 -21.81
C ALA A 249 34.14 -21.20 -20.50
N CYS A 250 33.70 -22.09 -19.60
CA CYS A 250 33.22 -21.71 -18.27
C CYS A 250 34.33 -21.08 -17.42
N ARG A 251 35.54 -21.66 -17.42
CA ARG A 251 36.70 -21.12 -16.70
C ARG A 251 37.07 -19.72 -17.18
N GLN A 252 37.10 -19.51 -18.50
CA GLN A 252 37.41 -18.20 -19.10
C GLN A 252 36.41 -17.11 -18.71
N ARG A 253 35.17 -17.49 -18.38
CA ARG A 253 34.07 -16.57 -18.02
C ARG A 253 33.80 -16.49 -16.52
N GLY A 254 34.64 -17.10 -15.69
CA GLY A 254 34.44 -17.14 -14.22
C GLY A 254 33.18 -17.91 -13.79
N VAL A 255 32.66 -18.80 -14.64
CA VAL A 255 31.48 -19.63 -14.35
C VAL A 255 31.94 -20.98 -13.80
N SER A 256 31.26 -21.47 -12.77
CA SER A 256 31.59 -22.77 -12.18
C SER A 256 31.49 -23.90 -13.21
N ILE A 257 32.49 -24.79 -13.24
CA ILE A 257 32.50 -26.01 -14.07
C ILE A 257 31.87 -27.22 -13.39
N GLU A 258 31.47 -27.06 -12.13
CA GLU A 258 31.05 -28.16 -11.27
C GLU A 258 29.65 -28.65 -11.66
N VAL A 259 29.52 -29.95 -11.90
CA VAL A 259 28.27 -30.61 -12.33
C VAL A 259 27.94 -31.84 -11.50
N ALA A 260 28.78 -32.28 -10.56
CA ALA A 260 28.57 -33.51 -9.81
C ALA A 260 28.21 -33.26 -8.33
N ARG A 261 28.79 -32.22 -7.72
CA ARG A 261 28.57 -31.90 -6.28
C ARG A 261 27.11 -31.56 -5.99
N ARG A 262 26.66 -31.80 -4.75
CA ARG A 262 25.30 -31.47 -4.27
C ARG A 262 24.94 -29.98 -4.43
N SER A 263 25.93 -29.11 -4.38
CA SER A 263 25.80 -27.66 -4.59
C SER A 263 25.63 -27.26 -6.06
N SER A 264 25.88 -28.16 -7.02
CA SER A 264 25.72 -27.88 -8.44
C SER A 264 24.25 -27.93 -8.90
N PRO A 265 23.83 -27.07 -9.84
CA PRO A 265 22.54 -27.14 -10.54
C PRO A 265 22.29 -28.41 -11.36
N PHE A 266 23.34 -29.13 -11.72
CA PHE A 266 23.27 -30.35 -12.53
C PHE A 266 23.90 -31.52 -11.77
N ARG A 267 23.66 -32.76 -12.25
CA ARG A 267 24.30 -33.98 -11.71
C ARG A 267 25.24 -34.62 -12.72
N TYR A 268 24.97 -34.41 -14.01
CA TYR A 268 25.75 -34.91 -15.11
C TYR A 268 25.90 -33.84 -16.20
N TYR A 269 26.92 -33.98 -17.05
CA TYR A 269 27.10 -33.07 -18.19
C TYR A 269 25.94 -33.18 -19.19
N ARG A 270 25.38 -34.37 -19.39
CA ARG A 270 24.18 -34.57 -20.24
C ARG A 270 22.99 -33.71 -19.80
N ASP A 271 22.82 -33.48 -18.50
CA ASP A 271 21.74 -32.66 -17.96
C ASP A 271 21.90 -31.18 -18.37
N VAL A 272 23.16 -30.72 -18.54
CA VAL A 272 23.47 -29.40 -19.09
C VAL A 272 23.05 -29.32 -20.55
N GLN A 273 23.34 -30.37 -21.33
CA GLN A 273 23.00 -30.44 -22.77
C GLN A 273 21.48 -30.42 -22.98
N GLU A 274 20.75 -31.27 -22.23
CA GLU A 274 19.29 -31.33 -22.29
C GLU A 274 18.67 -30.00 -21.86
N ALA A 275 19.08 -29.44 -20.73
CA ALA A 275 18.56 -28.16 -20.26
C ALA A 275 18.91 -27.00 -21.21
N ALA A 276 20.06 -27.04 -21.87
CA ALA A 276 20.45 -26.03 -22.86
C ALA A 276 19.63 -26.12 -24.14
N SER A 277 19.16 -27.31 -24.53
CA SER A 277 18.27 -27.47 -25.70
C SER A 277 16.95 -26.73 -25.54
N ARG A 278 16.47 -26.59 -24.30
CA ARG A 278 15.25 -25.84 -23.95
C ARG A 278 15.54 -24.37 -23.62
N TYR A 279 16.81 -23.97 -23.55
CA TYR A 279 17.26 -22.62 -23.23
C TYR A 279 17.56 -21.84 -24.52
N ASN A 280 16.57 -21.72 -25.42
CA ASN A 280 16.71 -21.04 -26.70
C ASN A 280 16.10 -19.62 -26.65
N HIS A 281 16.96 -18.59 -26.61
CA HIS A 281 16.56 -17.18 -26.68
C HIS A 281 17.43 -16.40 -27.67
N ARG A 282 18.08 -17.09 -28.62
CA ARG A 282 18.92 -16.44 -29.63
C ARG A 282 18.29 -16.59 -31.01
N VAL A 283 18.05 -15.44 -31.62
CA VAL A 283 17.56 -15.33 -32.99
C VAL A 283 18.56 -15.98 -33.93
N ALA A 284 18.13 -17.02 -34.65
CA ALA A 284 18.97 -17.78 -35.58
C ALA A 284 19.17 -17.02 -36.91
N ALA A 285 18.17 -16.24 -37.33
CA ALA A 285 18.21 -15.33 -38.47
C ALA A 285 17.25 -14.16 -38.25
N VAL A 286 17.59 -12.98 -38.75
CA VAL A 286 16.72 -11.80 -38.80
C VAL A 286 16.50 -11.47 -40.26
N GLU A 287 15.25 -11.46 -40.69
CA GLU A 287 14.86 -11.10 -42.06
C GLU A 287 13.97 -9.86 -42.02
N PHE A 288 14.03 -9.04 -43.06
CA PHE A 288 13.24 -7.81 -43.13
C PHE A 288 11.78 -8.13 -43.45
N ALA A 289 10.87 -7.74 -42.56
CA ALA A 289 9.43 -8.03 -42.66
C ALA A 289 8.55 -6.77 -42.83
N GLY A 290 9.13 -5.58 -43.02
CA GLY A 290 8.43 -4.30 -43.14
C GLY A 290 8.57 -3.38 -41.91
N TYR A 291 7.84 -2.26 -41.90
CA TYR A 291 7.76 -1.30 -40.79
C TYR A 291 6.31 -1.18 -40.29
N GLU A 292 6.14 -1.20 -38.98
CA GLU A 292 4.87 -0.93 -38.29
C GLU A 292 5.16 -0.30 -36.91
N ASP A 293 4.26 0.56 -36.43
CA ASP A 293 4.34 1.12 -35.08
C ASP A 293 4.06 0.02 -34.04
N VAL A 294 5.08 -0.36 -33.26
CA VAL A 294 4.94 -1.40 -32.23
C VAL A 294 5.16 -0.82 -30.83
N TYR A 295 4.18 -1.04 -29.96
CA TYR A 295 4.31 -0.77 -28.52
C TYR A 295 4.72 -2.06 -27.82
N ASN A 296 5.91 -2.08 -27.22
CA ASN A 296 6.35 -3.17 -26.36
C ASN A 296 5.52 -3.15 -25.06
N GLY A 297 4.58 -4.07 -24.94
CA GLY A 297 3.70 -4.22 -23.80
C GLY A 297 3.65 -5.65 -23.28
N THR A 298 4.80 -6.29 -23.09
CA THR A 298 4.84 -7.56 -22.35
C THR A 298 5.74 -7.42 -21.13
N VAL A 299 5.15 -7.57 -19.94
CA VAL A 299 5.92 -7.81 -18.72
C VAL A 299 5.56 -9.20 -18.25
N ASP A 300 6.42 -10.17 -18.57
CA ASP A 300 6.25 -11.61 -18.31
C ASP A 300 6.05 -11.98 -16.82
N GLU A 301 6.10 -11.00 -15.92
CA GLU A 301 5.97 -11.17 -14.47
C GLU A 301 4.77 -10.43 -13.86
N PHE A 302 4.07 -9.55 -14.60
CA PHE A 302 2.97 -8.74 -14.04
C PHE A 302 1.74 -8.70 -14.95
N HIS A 303 0.61 -9.22 -14.46
CA HIS A 303 -0.70 -9.09 -15.10
C HIS A 303 -1.34 -7.71 -14.85
N ASN A 304 -0.62 -6.64 -15.17
CA ASN A 304 -1.11 -5.26 -15.08
C ASN A 304 -0.94 -4.54 -16.42
N PHE A 305 -1.76 -3.53 -16.66
CA PHE A 305 -1.67 -2.71 -17.86
C PHE A 305 -1.97 -1.26 -17.55
N PHE A 306 -1.41 -0.35 -18.33
CA PHE A 306 -1.70 1.08 -18.22
C PHE A 306 -2.80 1.47 -19.20
N VAL A 307 -3.75 2.28 -18.74
CA VAL A 307 -4.86 2.80 -19.54
C VAL A 307 -4.75 4.33 -19.68
N GLY A 308 -4.98 4.81 -20.91
CA GLY A 308 -5.17 6.21 -21.23
C GLY A 308 -3.87 7.02 -21.28
N GLY A 309 -4.00 8.33 -21.07
CA GLY A 309 -2.93 9.33 -21.13
C GLY A 309 -3.50 10.69 -20.76
N PHE A 310 -3.86 10.87 -19.48
CA PHE A 310 -4.66 12.00 -19.02
C PHE A 310 -3.78 13.18 -18.60
N LEU A 311 -4.19 14.40 -18.90
CA LEU A 311 -3.50 15.59 -18.39
C LEU A 311 -3.71 15.71 -16.88
N GLY A 312 -2.63 15.79 -16.12
CA GLY A 312 -2.62 16.00 -14.68
C GLY A 312 -1.57 17.03 -14.26
N ARG A 313 -1.49 17.30 -12.96
CA ARG A 313 -0.48 18.20 -12.38
C ARG A 313 0.38 17.51 -11.32
N THR A 314 1.66 17.88 -11.23
CA THR A 314 2.53 17.51 -10.10
C THR A 314 2.11 18.27 -8.84
N ARG A 315 2.67 17.90 -7.67
CA ARG A 315 2.46 18.64 -6.42
C ARG A 315 2.89 20.11 -6.53
N ASP A 316 3.84 20.40 -7.41
CA ASP A 316 4.35 21.76 -7.69
C ASP A 316 3.62 22.44 -8.86
N GLY A 317 2.48 21.90 -9.31
CA GLY A 317 1.60 22.51 -10.30
C GLY A 317 2.00 22.34 -11.78
N LYS A 318 3.08 21.62 -12.08
CA LYS A 318 3.54 21.35 -13.46
C LYS A 318 2.65 20.34 -14.17
N GLN A 319 2.39 20.53 -15.46
CA GLN A 319 1.63 19.57 -16.26
C GLN A 319 2.40 18.24 -16.41
N LYS A 320 1.66 17.13 -16.38
CA LYS A 320 2.16 15.76 -16.64
C LYS A 320 1.09 14.94 -17.34
N ILE A 321 1.50 13.89 -18.04
CA ILE A 321 0.58 12.84 -18.49
C ILE A 321 0.50 11.77 -17.39
N VAL A 322 -0.72 11.43 -16.99
CA VAL A 322 -1.04 10.44 -15.98
C VAL A 322 -1.65 9.24 -16.67
N TYR A 323 -1.07 8.07 -16.40
CA TYR A 323 -1.58 6.79 -16.84
C TYR A 323 -2.25 6.08 -15.67
N VAL A 324 -3.36 5.39 -15.93
CA VAL A 324 -4.02 4.57 -14.92
C VAL A 324 -3.42 3.17 -14.98
N ASN A 325 -2.69 2.76 -13.92
CA ASN A 325 -2.20 1.40 -13.81
C ASN A 325 -3.31 0.48 -13.27
N ASN A 326 -3.83 -0.39 -14.11
CA ASN A 326 -4.78 -1.42 -13.73
C ASN A 326 -4.03 -2.63 -13.17
N ARG A 327 -4.12 -2.83 -11.86
CA ARG A 327 -3.49 -3.94 -11.11
C ARG A 327 -4.51 -4.99 -10.65
N GLN A 328 -5.77 -4.78 -10.98
CA GLN A 328 -6.95 -5.55 -10.58
C GLN A 328 -7.43 -6.40 -11.77
N CYS A 329 -8.62 -7.00 -11.68
CA CYS A 329 -9.14 -7.88 -12.73
C CYS A 329 -9.58 -7.14 -14.01
N GLY A 330 -9.25 -5.85 -14.18
CA GLY A 330 -9.60 -5.11 -15.39
C GLY A 330 -11.05 -4.61 -15.46
N GLU A 331 -11.91 -4.91 -14.49
CA GLU A 331 -13.36 -4.64 -14.52
C GLU A 331 -13.74 -3.23 -14.06
N ILE A 332 -13.00 -2.66 -13.11
CA ILE A 332 -13.15 -1.27 -12.67
C ILE A 332 -11.92 -0.48 -13.10
N ILE A 333 -12.11 0.74 -13.59
CA ILE A 333 -11.03 1.67 -13.89
C ILE A 333 -10.82 2.51 -12.64
N LEU A 334 -9.72 2.28 -11.93
CA LEU A 334 -9.42 2.91 -10.65
C LEU A 334 -8.30 3.93 -10.79
N GLN A 335 -8.45 5.10 -10.20
CA GLN A 335 -7.31 5.96 -9.91
C GLN A 335 -6.45 5.38 -8.77
N SER A 336 -5.25 5.94 -8.59
CA SER A 336 -4.39 5.58 -7.46
C SER A 336 -5.10 5.83 -6.14
N LYS A 337 -4.97 4.90 -5.18
CA LYS A 337 -5.59 4.98 -3.85
C LYS A 337 -7.12 5.04 -3.89
N GLN A 338 -7.73 4.07 -4.58
CA GLN A 338 -9.18 3.93 -4.76
C GLN A 338 -9.57 2.45 -4.62
N PHE A 339 -10.81 2.14 -4.23
CA PHE A 339 -11.31 0.77 -4.11
C PHE A 339 -12.35 0.43 -5.19
N CYS A 340 -12.40 -0.84 -5.59
CA CYS A 340 -13.59 -1.40 -6.23
C CYS A 340 -14.73 -1.51 -5.19
N ASN A 341 -15.95 -1.20 -5.60
CA ASN A 341 -17.16 -1.38 -4.79
C ASN A 341 -18.14 -2.29 -5.56
N LEU A 342 -17.94 -3.60 -5.43
CA LEU A 342 -18.62 -4.58 -6.26
C LEU A 342 -19.87 -5.13 -5.58
N SER A 343 -20.94 -5.26 -6.36
CA SER A 343 -22.15 -6.03 -6.05
C SER A 343 -22.51 -6.88 -7.26
N GLU A 344 -23.33 -7.92 -7.11
CA GLU A 344 -23.54 -8.89 -8.19
C GLU A 344 -24.99 -9.32 -8.36
N VAL A 345 -25.44 -9.32 -9.62
CA VAL A 345 -26.69 -9.90 -10.07
C VAL A 345 -26.42 -11.32 -10.53
N VAL A 346 -27.04 -12.29 -9.86
CA VAL A 346 -27.00 -13.71 -10.28
C VAL A 346 -28.12 -13.96 -11.28
N ALA A 347 -27.75 -14.11 -12.55
CA ALA A 347 -28.66 -14.48 -13.62
C ALA A 347 -28.82 -16.01 -13.67
N ARG A 348 -30.06 -16.48 -13.55
CA ARG A 348 -30.45 -17.89 -13.58
C ARG A 348 -31.14 -18.21 -14.90
N ALA A 349 -31.19 -19.50 -15.25
CA ALA A 349 -31.76 -19.95 -16.51
C ALA A 349 -33.21 -19.51 -16.74
N ASP A 350 -33.99 -19.41 -15.66
CA ASP A 350 -35.41 -19.06 -15.64
C ASP A 350 -35.68 -17.57 -15.39
N ASP A 351 -34.63 -16.75 -15.24
CA ASP A 351 -34.82 -15.32 -15.04
C ASP A 351 -35.44 -14.65 -16.27
N THR A 352 -36.34 -13.72 -15.99
CA THR A 352 -36.97 -12.84 -16.98
C THR A 352 -36.36 -11.44 -16.87
N GLU A 353 -36.64 -10.57 -17.84
CA GLU A 353 -36.25 -9.16 -17.74
C GLU A 353 -36.74 -8.53 -16.42
N ALA A 354 -37.97 -8.83 -16.00
CA ALA A 354 -38.54 -8.28 -14.77
C ALA A 354 -37.78 -8.74 -13.50
N THR A 355 -37.42 -10.03 -13.42
CA THR A 355 -36.66 -10.55 -12.26
C THR A 355 -35.22 -10.03 -12.27
N LEU A 356 -34.60 -9.90 -13.45
CA LEU A 356 -33.27 -9.30 -13.60
C LEU A 356 -33.27 -7.84 -13.15
N LEU A 357 -34.23 -7.02 -13.60
CA LEU A 357 -34.35 -5.62 -13.17
C LEU A 357 -34.55 -5.48 -11.66
N ARG A 358 -35.35 -6.36 -11.05
CA ARG A 358 -35.50 -6.41 -9.59
C ARG A 358 -34.16 -6.68 -8.90
N LYS A 359 -33.41 -7.68 -9.36
CA LYS A 359 -32.08 -8.02 -8.80
C LYS A 359 -31.08 -6.88 -9.00
N THR A 360 -31.06 -6.25 -10.17
CA THR A 360 -30.21 -5.09 -10.46
C THR A 360 -30.51 -3.91 -9.53
N ARG A 361 -31.79 -3.61 -9.26
CA ARG A 361 -32.18 -2.58 -8.29
C ARG A 361 -31.61 -2.88 -6.90
N LEU A 362 -31.69 -4.14 -6.45
CA LEU A 362 -31.19 -4.52 -5.13
C LEU A 362 -29.66 -4.48 -5.05
N ALA A 363 -28.97 -4.95 -6.08
CA ALA A 363 -27.50 -4.90 -6.15
C ALA A 363 -27.00 -3.44 -6.17
N ALA A 364 -27.62 -2.57 -6.97
CA ALA A 364 -27.29 -1.14 -7.01
C ALA A 364 -27.55 -0.45 -5.66
N LEU A 365 -28.66 -0.75 -4.98
CA LEU A 365 -28.92 -0.25 -3.63
C LEU A 365 -27.81 -0.67 -2.65
N LEU A 366 -27.43 -1.95 -2.64
CA LEU A 366 -26.35 -2.45 -1.79
C LEU A 366 -25.03 -1.73 -2.08
N GLY A 367 -24.67 -1.60 -3.36
CA GLY A 367 -23.49 -0.86 -3.79
C GLY A 367 -23.51 0.60 -3.33
N THR A 368 -24.66 1.28 -3.46
CA THR A 368 -24.81 2.68 -3.00
C THR A 368 -24.68 2.80 -1.49
N TYR A 369 -25.20 1.84 -0.73
CA TYR A 369 -24.96 1.77 0.70
C TYR A 369 -23.47 1.55 1.02
N GLN A 370 -22.81 0.60 0.36
CA GLN A 370 -21.37 0.35 0.54
C GLN A 370 -20.53 1.61 0.24
N ALA A 371 -20.94 2.43 -0.74
CA ALA A 371 -20.27 3.68 -1.06
C ALA A 371 -20.30 4.72 0.09
N THR A 372 -21.16 4.56 1.10
CA THR A 372 -21.17 5.40 2.31
C THR A 372 -20.07 5.02 3.31
N LEU A 373 -19.50 3.82 3.20
CA LEU A 373 -18.57 3.24 4.17
C LEU A 373 -17.13 3.69 3.91
N THR A 374 -16.84 4.98 4.12
CA THR A 374 -15.54 5.60 3.81
C THR A 374 -14.63 5.84 5.03
N HIS A 375 -14.93 5.22 6.18
CA HIS A 375 -14.08 5.30 7.37
C HIS A 375 -12.93 4.28 7.30
N PHE A 376 -11.73 4.75 6.93
CA PHE A 376 -10.54 3.92 6.78
C PHE A 376 -9.44 4.31 7.78
N PRO A 377 -9.40 3.75 9.01
CA PRO A 377 -8.50 4.23 10.07
C PRO A 377 -7.01 3.87 9.88
N TYR A 378 -6.70 2.94 8.97
CA TYR A 378 -5.34 2.37 8.83
C TYR A 378 -4.61 2.73 7.53
N ILE A 379 -5.20 3.56 6.67
CA ILE A 379 -4.62 4.01 5.39
C ILE A 379 -4.72 5.53 5.25
N SER A 380 -3.96 6.11 4.33
CA SER A 380 -3.90 7.57 4.16
C SER A 380 -5.25 8.17 3.79
N ASP A 381 -5.54 9.39 4.27
CA ASP A 381 -6.78 10.13 4.00
C ASP A 381 -7.10 10.31 2.51
N GLU A 382 -6.09 10.26 1.62
CA GLU A 382 -6.29 10.29 0.16
C GLU A 382 -7.24 9.18 -0.33
N TRP A 383 -7.21 7.98 0.28
CA TRP A 383 -8.14 6.89 -0.07
C TRP A 383 -9.58 7.25 0.23
N ARG A 384 -9.82 7.83 1.41
CA ARG A 384 -11.14 8.33 1.79
C ARG A 384 -11.59 9.41 0.81
N ALA A 385 -10.75 10.41 0.56
CA ALA A 385 -11.08 11.53 -0.32
C ALA A 385 -11.45 11.07 -1.75
N HIS A 386 -10.68 10.16 -2.35
CA HIS A 386 -10.98 9.64 -3.68
C HIS A 386 -12.28 8.81 -3.71
N CYS A 387 -12.52 7.97 -2.69
CA CYS A 387 -13.73 7.16 -2.62
C CYS A 387 -14.96 8.06 -2.41
N GLU A 388 -14.81 9.14 -1.64
CA GLU A 388 -15.89 10.10 -1.39
C GLU A 388 -16.20 10.99 -2.59
N THR A 389 -15.20 11.27 -3.42
CA THR A 389 -15.33 12.08 -4.64
C THR A 389 -16.03 11.33 -5.77
N GLU A 390 -15.62 10.09 -6.06
CA GLU A 390 -16.17 9.34 -7.19
C GLU A 390 -17.34 8.44 -6.80
N ARG A 391 -17.40 8.00 -5.52
CA ARG A 391 -18.40 7.06 -4.98
C ARG A 391 -18.63 5.84 -5.88
N LEU A 392 -17.58 5.33 -6.53
CA LEU A 392 -17.69 4.30 -7.57
C LEU A 392 -18.54 3.11 -7.13
N LEU A 393 -19.30 2.56 -8.08
CA LEU A 393 -20.05 1.32 -7.95
C LEU A 393 -19.65 0.37 -9.10
N GLY A 394 -19.68 -0.93 -8.84
CA GLY A 394 -19.49 -1.98 -9.82
C GLY A 394 -20.57 -3.04 -9.69
N VAL A 395 -21.76 -2.74 -10.19
CA VAL A 395 -22.87 -3.70 -10.28
C VAL A 395 -22.58 -4.68 -11.42
N SER A 396 -22.10 -5.87 -11.05
CA SER A 396 -21.73 -6.97 -11.96
C SER A 396 -22.91 -7.89 -12.26
N ILE A 397 -22.81 -8.66 -13.35
CA ILE A 397 -23.74 -9.74 -13.71
C ILE A 397 -22.94 -11.03 -13.89
N THR A 398 -23.31 -12.07 -13.17
CA THR A 398 -22.79 -13.44 -13.31
C THR A 398 -23.88 -14.38 -13.82
N GLY A 399 -23.52 -15.51 -14.43
CA GLY A 399 -24.47 -16.46 -15.02
C GLY A 399 -24.99 -16.08 -16.41
N GLN A 400 -24.27 -15.22 -17.14
CA GLN A 400 -24.79 -14.65 -18.40
C GLN A 400 -25.06 -15.70 -19.49
N TRP A 401 -24.22 -16.74 -19.57
CA TRP A 401 -24.42 -17.83 -20.53
C TRP A 401 -25.45 -18.87 -20.08
N ASP A 402 -25.83 -18.87 -18.81
CA ASP A 402 -26.92 -19.72 -18.32
C ASP A 402 -28.29 -19.07 -18.55
N CYS A 403 -28.36 -17.74 -18.69
CA CYS A 403 -29.61 -16.98 -18.79
C CYS A 403 -29.78 -16.31 -20.16
N PRO A 404 -30.63 -16.82 -21.07
CA PRO A 404 -30.88 -16.17 -22.36
C PRO A 404 -31.41 -14.73 -22.24
N ALA A 405 -32.26 -14.45 -21.25
CA ALA A 405 -32.90 -13.14 -21.10
C ALA A 405 -31.90 -12.01 -20.89
N VAL A 406 -30.83 -12.23 -20.12
CA VAL A 406 -29.81 -11.21 -19.82
C VAL A 406 -28.88 -10.94 -21.01
N ARG A 407 -28.82 -11.83 -21.99
CA ARG A 407 -28.01 -11.62 -23.22
C ARG A 407 -28.74 -10.81 -24.29
N ARG A 408 -29.96 -10.34 -24.03
CA ARG A 408 -30.69 -9.44 -24.93
C ARG A 408 -30.26 -8.00 -24.71
N ARG A 409 -29.98 -7.29 -25.80
CA ARG A 409 -29.58 -5.88 -25.82
C ARG A 409 -30.51 -5.00 -24.99
N GLU A 410 -31.82 -5.15 -25.17
CA GLU A 410 -32.85 -4.32 -24.53
C GLU A 410 -32.87 -4.55 -23.03
N THR A 411 -32.70 -5.80 -22.60
CA THR A 411 -32.65 -6.17 -21.19
C THR A 411 -31.39 -5.60 -20.53
N LEU A 412 -30.21 -5.71 -21.15
CA LEU A 412 -28.97 -5.10 -20.66
C LEU A 412 -29.08 -3.58 -20.51
N ALA A 413 -29.63 -2.90 -21.52
CA ALA A 413 -29.82 -1.44 -21.50
C ALA A 413 -30.76 -1.01 -20.37
N LYS A 414 -31.87 -1.73 -20.16
CA LYS A 414 -32.80 -1.47 -19.05
C LYS A 414 -32.17 -1.75 -17.69
N MET A 415 -31.35 -2.81 -17.57
CA MET A 415 -30.61 -3.10 -16.33
C MET A 415 -29.62 -1.98 -16.00
N ARG A 416 -28.83 -1.50 -16.98
CA ARG A 416 -27.95 -0.34 -16.79
C ARG A 416 -28.72 0.88 -16.31
N ALA A 417 -29.79 1.24 -17.01
CA ALA A 417 -30.64 2.38 -16.64
C ALA A 417 -31.22 2.23 -15.21
N CYS A 418 -31.66 1.02 -14.86
CA CYS A 418 -32.16 0.70 -13.52
C CYS A 418 -31.09 0.87 -12.43
N ALA A 419 -29.87 0.37 -12.67
CA ALA A 419 -28.76 0.50 -11.72
C ALA A 419 -28.40 1.98 -11.47
N VAL A 420 -28.23 2.75 -12.55
CA VAL A 420 -27.89 4.18 -12.48
C VAL A 420 -29.00 5.00 -11.80
N ALA A 421 -30.27 4.76 -12.15
CA ALA A 421 -31.41 5.45 -11.54
C ALA A 421 -31.54 5.12 -10.05
N THR A 422 -31.32 3.86 -9.68
CA THR A 422 -31.32 3.42 -8.28
C THR A 422 -30.21 4.10 -7.50
N ASN A 423 -28.99 4.13 -8.04
CA ASN A 423 -27.86 4.80 -7.40
C ASN A 423 -28.18 6.29 -7.14
N LYS A 424 -28.64 7.03 -8.15
CA LYS A 424 -29.03 8.44 -8.00
C LYS A 424 -30.09 8.65 -6.92
N THR A 425 -31.10 7.78 -6.89
CA THR A 425 -32.20 7.86 -5.92
C THR A 425 -31.71 7.66 -4.48
N TYR A 426 -30.90 6.62 -4.25
CA TYR A 426 -30.44 6.29 -2.90
C TYR A 426 -29.23 7.11 -2.44
N ALA A 427 -28.36 7.54 -3.34
CA ALA A 427 -27.29 8.49 -3.02
C ALA A 427 -27.87 9.78 -2.43
N LYS A 428 -28.94 10.31 -3.05
CA LYS A 428 -29.70 11.44 -2.53
C LYS A 428 -30.27 11.16 -1.13
N LYS A 429 -30.84 9.98 -0.91
CA LYS A 429 -31.39 9.58 0.40
C LYS A 429 -30.32 9.44 1.48
N PHE A 430 -29.13 8.97 1.13
CA PHE A 430 -28.00 8.83 2.04
C PHE A 430 -27.17 10.12 2.21
N GLY A 431 -27.49 11.18 1.47
CA GLY A 431 -26.76 12.45 1.55
C GLY A 431 -25.34 12.40 0.96
N ILE A 432 -25.09 11.50 0.00
CA ILE A 432 -23.81 11.40 -0.71
C ILE A 432 -23.97 11.81 -2.18
N ALA A 433 -22.86 12.16 -2.84
CA ALA A 433 -22.86 12.36 -4.28
C ALA A 433 -23.22 11.05 -5.03
N PRO A 434 -23.95 11.12 -6.15
CA PRO A 434 -24.15 9.97 -7.01
C PRO A 434 -22.81 9.49 -7.57
N SER A 435 -22.72 8.20 -7.86
CA SER A 435 -21.50 7.58 -8.37
C SER A 435 -21.17 8.06 -9.78
N THR A 436 -19.89 8.26 -10.07
CA THR A 436 -19.43 8.65 -11.42
C THR A 436 -19.57 7.52 -12.43
N CYS A 437 -19.50 6.26 -11.98
CA CYS A 437 -19.77 5.04 -12.74
C CYS A 437 -20.41 3.99 -11.83
N VAL A 438 -21.31 3.16 -12.38
CA VAL A 438 -22.15 2.23 -11.60
C VAL A 438 -22.02 0.77 -12.04
N THR A 439 -21.77 0.50 -13.31
CA THR A 439 -21.94 -0.83 -13.92
C THR A 439 -20.64 -1.38 -14.50
N CYS A 440 -20.36 -2.66 -14.24
CA CYS A 440 -19.18 -3.39 -14.71
C CYS A 440 -19.52 -4.86 -14.98
N VAL A 441 -18.58 -5.67 -15.50
CA VAL A 441 -18.68 -7.14 -15.41
C VAL A 441 -17.38 -7.66 -14.85
N LYS A 442 -17.46 -8.32 -13.69
CA LYS A 442 -16.32 -8.99 -13.07
C LYS A 442 -16.26 -10.45 -13.55
N PRO A 443 -15.09 -11.12 -13.56
CA PRO A 443 -14.99 -12.51 -14.00
C PRO A 443 -15.70 -13.49 -13.05
N SER A 444 -15.87 -13.13 -11.77
CA SER A 444 -16.75 -13.81 -10.80
C SER A 444 -16.35 -15.23 -10.36
N GLY A 445 -15.07 -15.61 -10.47
CA GLY A 445 -14.57 -16.96 -10.17
C GLY A 445 -15.15 -17.65 -8.91
N THR A 446 -15.01 -17.06 -7.71
CA THR A 446 -15.48 -17.71 -6.46
C THR A 446 -16.99 -17.62 -6.26
N VAL A 447 -17.59 -16.45 -6.50
CA VAL A 447 -19.02 -16.23 -6.26
C VAL A 447 -19.87 -17.10 -7.18
N SER A 448 -19.45 -17.28 -8.43
CA SER A 448 -20.15 -18.14 -9.39
C SER A 448 -20.17 -19.60 -8.94
N GLN A 449 -19.13 -20.08 -8.24
CA GLN A 449 -19.15 -21.42 -7.66
C GLN A 449 -20.14 -21.52 -6.50
N LEU A 450 -20.15 -20.53 -5.59
CA LEU A 450 -21.06 -20.53 -4.43
C LEU A 450 -22.52 -20.60 -4.87
N VAL A 451 -22.87 -19.89 -5.94
CA VAL A 451 -24.24 -19.86 -6.45
C VAL A 451 -24.47 -20.87 -7.58
N ASP A 452 -23.50 -21.66 -8.01
CA ASP A 452 -23.56 -22.50 -9.21
C ASP A 452 -24.11 -21.76 -10.45
N SER A 453 -23.31 -20.83 -10.96
CA SER A 453 -23.57 -20.13 -12.22
C SER A 453 -22.35 -20.16 -13.14
N ALA A 454 -22.56 -19.88 -14.42
CA ALA A 454 -21.48 -19.45 -15.31
C ALA A 454 -20.83 -18.18 -14.73
N SER A 455 -19.54 -17.99 -14.97
CA SER A 455 -18.74 -17.00 -14.25
C SER A 455 -18.69 -15.68 -15.01
N GLY A 456 -19.34 -14.64 -14.50
CA GLY A 456 -19.38 -13.34 -15.16
C GLY A 456 -19.98 -13.49 -16.57
N MET A 457 -19.17 -13.19 -17.58
CA MET A 457 -19.49 -13.39 -19.00
C MET A 457 -18.79 -14.60 -19.66
N HIS A 458 -18.11 -15.46 -18.90
CA HIS A 458 -17.56 -16.72 -19.40
C HIS A 458 -18.64 -17.81 -19.49
N PRO A 459 -18.61 -18.68 -20.50
CA PRO A 459 -19.45 -19.88 -20.55
C PRO A 459 -19.03 -20.89 -19.47
N ARG A 460 -19.78 -21.98 -19.31
CA ARG A 460 -19.34 -23.10 -18.45
C ARG A 460 -18.06 -23.72 -19.02
N HIS A 461 -17.21 -24.32 -18.19
CA HIS A 461 -15.95 -24.88 -18.68
C HIS A 461 -16.16 -26.04 -19.65
N ALA A 462 -16.96 -27.03 -19.25
CA ALA A 462 -17.34 -28.21 -20.03
C ALA A 462 -18.63 -28.82 -19.44
N PRO A 463 -19.28 -29.80 -20.09
CA PRO A 463 -20.44 -30.48 -19.50
C PRO A 463 -20.10 -31.21 -18.20
N TYR A 464 -18.89 -31.80 -18.14
CA TYR A 464 -18.31 -32.44 -16.97
C TYR A 464 -16.84 -32.03 -16.85
N TYR A 465 -16.41 -31.58 -15.68
CA TYR A 465 -15.03 -31.16 -15.44
C TYR A 465 -14.62 -31.35 -13.99
N LEU A 466 -13.32 -31.43 -13.74
CA LEU A 466 -12.73 -31.27 -12.40
C LEU A 466 -12.53 -29.79 -12.11
N ARG A 467 -12.91 -29.39 -10.91
CA ARG A 467 -12.46 -28.14 -10.30
C ARG A 467 -11.38 -28.46 -9.28
N ARG A 468 -10.23 -27.83 -9.43
CA ARG A 468 -9.12 -28.00 -8.50
C ARG A 468 -9.00 -26.81 -7.54
N ILE A 469 -8.90 -27.09 -6.25
CA ILE A 469 -8.75 -26.08 -5.19
C ILE A 469 -7.43 -26.31 -4.46
N ARG A 470 -6.62 -25.26 -4.39
CA ARG A 470 -5.37 -25.25 -3.62
C ARG A 470 -5.68 -24.92 -2.17
N ILE A 471 -5.12 -25.70 -1.25
CA ILE A 471 -5.33 -25.55 0.18
C ILE A 471 -4.01 -25.82 0.93
N SER A 472 -3.80 -25.12 2.04
CA SER A 472 -2.62 -25.33 2.86
C SER A 472 -2.65 -26.73 3.50
N ALA A 473 -1.49 -27.37 3.59
CA ALA A 473 -1.35 -28.64 4.30
C ALA A 473 -1.70 -28.54 5.80
N THR A 474 -1.61 -27.33 6.37
CA THR A 474 -1.94 -27.08 7.78
C THR A 474 -3.41 -26.79 8.01
N ASP A 475 -4.20 -26.54 6.97
CA ASP A 475 -5.61 -26.15 7.07
C ASP A 475 -6.48 -27.30 7.62
N SER A 476 -7.31 -27.02 8.62
CA SER A 476 -8.25 -27.99 9.18
C SER A 476 -9.22 -28.58 8.14
N LEU A 477 -9.66 -27.78 7.16
CA LEU A 477 -10.51 -28.24 6.07
C LEU A 477 -9.77 -29.24 5.16
N PHE A 478 -8.47 -29.04 4.90
CA PHE A 478 -7.68 -30.00 4.14
C PHE A 478 -7.59 -31.34 4.86
N ARG A 479 -7.27 -31.32 6.16
CA ARG A 479 -7.16 -32.55 6.98
C ARG A 479 -8.47 -33.32 6.98
N MET A 480 -9.59 -32.63 7.18
CA MET A 480 -10.93 -33.23 7.14
C MET A 480 -11.21 -33.87 5.78
N LEU A 481 -11.03 -33.14 4.68
CA LEU A 481 -11.36 -33.63 3.34
C LEU A 481 -10.45 -34.79 2.91
N ARG A 482 -9.17 -34.74 3.30
CA ARG A 482 -8.21 -35.84 3.11
C ARG A 482 -8.69 -37.11 3.82
N ASP A 483 -9.06 -37.00 5.10
CA ASP A 483 -9.47 -38.15 5.92
C ASP A 483 -10.82 -38.73 5.45
N GLN A 484 -11.66 -37.90 4.83
CA GLN A 484 -12.91 -38.32 4.15
C GLN A 484 -12.70 -38.75 2.70
N GLY A 485 -11.44 -38.91 2.26
CA GLY A 485 -11.10 -39.56 1.00
C GLY A 485 -11.23 -38.70 -0.27
N VAL A 486 -11.33 -37.37 -0.14
CA VAL A 486 -11.29 -36.45 -1.30
C VAL A 486 -9.96 -36.61 -2.04
N PRO A 487 -9.92 -36.76 -3.37
CA PRO A 487 -8.67 -36.82 -4.12
C PRO A 487 -7.82 -35.56 -3.91
N TYR A 488 -6.53 -35.76 -3.66
CA TYR A 488 -5.59 -34.67 -3.43
C TYR A 488 -4.21 -34.98 -4.02
N HIS A 489 -3.53 -33.93 -4.46
CA HIS A 489 -2.17 -34.00 -5.01
C HIS A 489 -1.29 -32.92 -4.37
N PRO A 490 0.01 -33.17 -4.10
CA PRO A 490 0.90 -32.07 -3.73
C PRO A 490 0.98 -31.06 -4.87
N GLU A 491 1.13 -29.78 -4.54
CA GLU A 491 1.36 -28.73 -5.54
C GLU A 491 2.55 -29.06 -6.45
N VAL A 492 2.51 -28.61 -7.70
CA VAL A 492 3.53 -28.92 -8.70
C VAL A 492 4.92 -28.53 -8.17
N GLY A 493 5.84 -29.51 -8.16
CA GLY A 493 7.20 -29.34 -7.66
C GLY A 493 7.38 -29.55 -6.16
N GLN A 494 6.34 -29.92 -5.42
CA GLN A 494 6.41 -30.32 -4.02
C GLN A 494 6.33 -31.85 -3.88
N ALA A 495 7.06 -32.42 -2.92
CA ALA A 495 6.99 -33.85 -2.63
C ALA A 495 5.83 -34.15 -1.67
N PRO A 496 5.13 -35.28 -1.80
CA PRO A 496 3.93 -35.59 -1.02
C PRO A 496 4.09 -35.53 0.50
N ASP A 497 5.27 -35.79 1.02
CA ASP A 497 5.61 -35.83 2.45
C ASP A 497 6.01 -34.46 3.04
N THR A 498 6.34 -33.50 2.19
CA THR A 498 6.86 -32.18 2.57
C THR A 498 6.09 -31.02 1.94
N ALA A 499 4.99 -31.33 1.26
CA ALA A 499 4.15 -30.33 0.62
C ALA A 499 3.49 -29.43 1.67
N THR A 500 3.61 -28.12 1.45
CA THR A 500 2.91 -27.10 2.24
C THR A 500 1.56 -26.75 1.61
N THR A 501 1.33 -27.15 0.37
CA THR A 501 0.10 -26.90 -0.39
C THR A 501 -0.31 -28.17 -1.10
N TYR A 502 -1.59 -28.52 -0.98
CA TYR A 502 -2.22 -29.60 -1.72
C TYR A 502 -3.31 -29.06 -2.63
N VAL A 503 -3.62 -29.83 -3.66
CA VAL A 503 -4.62 -29.53 -4.68
C VAL A 503 -5.70 -30.60 -4.58
N LEU A 504 -6.89 -30.20 -4.12
CA LEU A 504 -8.08 -31.03 -4.01
C LEU A 504 -8.83 -31.06 -5.34
N GLU A 505 -9.41 -32.20 -5.72
CA GLU A 505 -10.21 -32.34 -6.94
C GLU A 505 -11.69 -32.56 -6.64
N PHE A 506 -12.54 -31.71 -7.24
CA PHE A 506 -14.00 -31.80 -7.12
C PHE A 506 -14.62 -32.01 -8.49
N PRO A 507 -15.41 -33.08 -8.72
CA PRO A 507 -16.15 -33.27 -9.96
C PRO A 507 -17.32 -32.28 -10.01
N VAL A 508 -17.47 -31.62 -11.16
CA VAL A 508 -18.55 -30.66 -11.43
C VAL A 508 -19.29 -31.08 -12.68
N LYS A 509 -20.61 -30.93 -12.65
CA LYS A 509 -21.52 -31.15 -13.78
C LYS A 509 -22.23 -29.83 -14.11
N ALA A 510 -22.04 -29.36 -15.33
CA ALA A 510 -22.78 -28.20 -15.81
C ALA A 510 -24.28 -28.53 -16.01
N PRO A 511 -25.17 -27.52 -15.96
CA PRO A 511 -26.58 -27.72 -16.29
C PRO A 511 -26.76 -28.34 -17.67
N ARG A 512 -27.82 -29.15 -17.84
CA ARG A 512 -28.12 -29.78 -19.14
C ARG A 512 -28.38 -28.67 -20.18
N GLY A 513 -27.70 -28.76 -21.32
CA GLY A 513 -27.82 -27.76 -22.40
C GLY A 513 -27.09 -26.45 -22.12
N ALA A 514 -26.24 -26.39 -21.08
CA ALA A 514 -25.40 -25.22 -20.85
C ALA A 514 -24.41 -25.02 -22.00
N VAL A 515 -24.19 -23.76 -22.35
CA VAL A 515 -23.14 -23.36 -23.30
C VAL A 515 -21.79 -23.46 -22.60
N THR A 516 -20.85 -24.14 -23.26
CA THR A 516 -19.51 -24.39 -22.77
C THR A 516 -18.46 -23.63 -23.56
N LYS A 517 -17.22 -23.60 -23.05
CA LYS A 517 -16.12 -22.85 -23.67
C LYS A 517 -15.91 -23.25 -25.13
N ASP A 518 -16.05 -24.54 -25.44
CA ASP A 518 -15.78 -25.09 -26.78
C ASP A 518 -16.94 -24.85 -27.75
N ASP A 519 -18.10 -24.39 -27.26
CA ASP A 519 -19.24 -24.01 -28.11
C ASP A 519 -19.09 -22.58 -28.70
N LEU A 520 -18.11 -21.81 -28.22
CA LEU A 520 -17.95 -20.40 -28.58
C LEU A 520 -16.62 -20.11 -29.27
N SER A 521 -16.67 -19.59 -30.49
CA SER A 521 -15.50 -18.99 -31.15
C SER A 521 -15.00 -17.75 -30.40
N ALA A 522 -13.72 -17.42 -30.55
CA ALA A 522 -13.13 -16.22 -29.99
C ALA A 522 -13.89 -14.96 -30.43
N LEU A 523 -14.29 -14.91 -31.71
CA LEU A 523 -15.07 -13.80 -32.26
C LEU A 523 -16.47 -13.71 -31.64
N THR A 524 -17.11 -14.83 -31.30
CA THR A 524 -18.41 -14.83 -30.61
C THR A 524 -18.28 -14.27 -29.20
N GLN A 525 -17.21 -14.63 -28.48
CA GLN A 525 -16.90 -14.07 -27.17
C GLN A 525 -16.66 -12.55 -27.25
N LEU A 526 -15.92 -12.07 -28.25
CA LEU A 526 -15.67 -10.64 -28.48
C LEU A 526 -16.95 -9.87 -28.85
N LYS A 527 -17.83 -10.46 -29.67
CA LYS A 527 -19.14 -9.87 -29.98
C LYS A 527 -20.01 -9.74 -28.72
N HIS A 528 -20.01 -10.75 -27.84
CA HIS A 528 -20.70 -10.68 -26.56
C HIS A 528 -20.09 -9.66 -25.61
N TRP A 529 -18.75 -9.56 -25.58
CA TRP A 529 -18.03 -8.52 -24.84
C TRP A 529 -18.49 -7.11 -25.29
N ARG A 530 -18.54 -6.87 -26.60
CA ARG A 530 -18.96 -5.59 -27.17
C ARG A 530 -20.42 -5.26 -26.82
N LEU A 531 -21.31 -6.26 -26.90
CA LEU A 531 -22.70 -6.10 -26.49
C LEU A 531 -22.80 -5.59 -25.03
N LEU A 532 -22.02 -6.16 -24.12
CA LEU A 532 -21.96 -5.70 -22.72
C LEU A 532 -21.34 -4.32 -22.60
N LYS A 533 -20.26 -4.06 -23.33
CA LYS A 533 -19.55 -2.78 -23.33
C LYS A 533 -20.47 -1.63 -23.73
N GLU A 534 -21.25 -1.82 -24.79
CA GLU A 534 -22.14 -0.80 -25.36
C GLU A 534 -23.43 -0.64 -24.54
N HIS A 535 -24.03 -1.75 -24.08
CA HIS A 535 -25.40 -1.72 -23.54
C HIS A 535 -25.50 -1.88 -22.03
N TYR A 536 -24.45 -2.35 -21.34
CA TYR A 536 -24.51 -2.54 -19.89
C TYR A 536 -23.46 -1.74 -19.11
N THR A 537 -22.19 -1.84 -19.46
CA THR A 537 -21.10 -1.35 -18.59
C THR A 537 -20.75 0.12 -18.82
N GLU A 538 -20.60 0.87 -17.74
CA GLU A 538 -19.91 2.17 -17.75
C GLU A 538 -18.40 2.00 -17.55
N HIS A 539 -17.99 1.00 -16.76
CA HIS A 539 -16.60 0.60 -16.60
C HIS A 539 -16.17 -0.35 -17.74
N ASN A 540 -15.67 -1.54 -17.41
CA ASN A 540 -15.19 -2.51 -18.38
C ASN A 540 -15.81 -3.90 -18.11
N PRO A 541 -16.16 -4.67 -19.15
CA PRO A 541 -16.40 -6.09 -19.00
C PRO A 541 -15.07 -6.84 -18.95
N SER A 542 -14.71 -7.37 -17.78
CA SER A 542 -13.53 -8.22 -17.64
C SER A 542 -13.81 -9.62 -18.19
N VAL A 543 -12.92 -10.09 -19.06
CA VAL A 543 -13.02 -11.38 -19.72
C VAL A 543 -11.65 -11.86 -20.18
N THR A 544 -11.48 -13.17 -20.16
CA THR A 544 -10.41 -13.89 -20.86
C THR A 544 -11.02 -14.58 -22.07
N ILE A 545 -10.59 -14.16 -23.26
CA ILE A 545 -11.02 -14.73 -24.54
C ILE A 545 -10.16 -15.95 -24.83
N SER A 546 -10.79 -17.12 -24.93
CA SER A 546 -10.13 -18.33 -25.41
C SER A 546 -10.15 -18.36 -26.94
N ALA A 547 -8.99 -18.52 -27.57
CA ALA A 547 -8.84 -18.56 -29.03
C ALA A 547 -7.98 -19.75 -29.49
N ASP A 548 -8.39 -20.40 -30.57
CA ASP A 548 -7.60 -21.41 -31.28
C ASP A 548 -6.59 -20.76 -32.24
N ASN A 549 -5.57 -21.54 -32.64
CA ASN A 549 -4.51 -21.06 -33.53
C ASN A 549 -5.02 -20.48 -34.87
N GLY A 550 -6.16 -20.97 -35.37
CA GLY A 550 -6.79 -20.45 -36.59
C GLY A 550 -7.61 -19.17 -36.41
N GLU A 551 -7.94 -18.77 -35.18
CA GLU A 551 -8.84 -17.64 -34.90
C GLU A 551 -8.08 -16.31 -34.73
N TRP A 552 -6.76 -16.35 -34.51
CA TRP A 552 -5.98 -15.16 -34.13
C TRP A 552 -6.02 -14.02 -35.14
N LEU A 553 -6.04 -14.32 -36.45
CA LEU A 553 -6.10 -13.29 -37.48
C LEU A 553 -7.43 -12.52 -37.43
N GLU A 554 -8.55 -13.24 -37.26
CA GLU A 554 -9.87 -12.62 -37.13
C GLU A 554 -9.99 -11.82 -35.82
N VAL A 555 -9.43 -12.36 -34.73
CA VAL A 555 -9.34 -11.67 -33.44
C VAL A 555 -8.56 -10.36 -33.60
N ALA A 556 -7.37 -10.39 -34.19
CA ALA A 556 -6.52 -9.21 -34.38
C ALA A 556 -7.24 -8.14 -35.22
N ASN A 557 -7.85 -8.53 -36.34
CA ASN A 557 -8.62 -7.61 -37.18
C ASN A 557 -9.82 -7.02 -36.41
N TRP A 558 -10.54 -7.83 -35.63
CA TRP A 558 -11.64 -7.34 -34.80
C TRP A 558 -11.17 -6.32 -33.77
N LEU A 559 -10.05 -6.57 -33.10
CA LEU A 559 -9.47 -5.65 -32.11
C LEU A 559 -9.11 -4.31 -32.75
N TYR A 560 -8.47 -4.35 -33.93
CA TYR A 560 -8.10 -3.13 -34.66
C TYR A 560 -9.32 -2.28 -35.02
N GLN A 561 -10.40 -2.93 -35.49
CA GLN A 561 -11.65 -2.24 -35.86
C GLN A 561 -12.40 -1.61 -34.67
N HIS A 562 -12.15 -2.09 -33.45
CA HIS A 562 -12.86 -1.65 -32.24
C HIS A 562 -11.93 -1.03 -31.20
N TRP A 563 -10.73 -0.63 -31.62
CA TRP A 563 -9.65 -0.19 -30.74
C TRP A 563 -10.09 0.90 -29.75
N ASP A 564 -10.87 1.87 -30.23
CA ASP A 564 -11.35 3.01 -29.43
C ASP A 564 -12.28 2.63 -28.27
N GLN A 565 -12.85 1.42 -28.28
CA GLN A 565 -13.77 0.95 -27.23
C GLN A 565 -13.09 0.05 -26.19
N ILE A 566 -11.92 -0.50 -26.50
CA ILE A 566 -11.26 -1.54 -25.71
C ILE A 566 -10.59 -0.93 -24.49
N GLY A 567 -11.14 -1.23 -23.30
CA GLY A 567 -10.61 -0.79 -22.01
C GLY A 567 -9.67 -1.80 -21.34
N GLY A 568 -9.60 -3.02 -21.85
CA GLY A 568 -8.78 -4.12 -21.32
C GLY A 568 -9.41 -5.48 -21.64
N LEU A 569 -8.63 -6.36 -22.27
CA LEU A 569 -8.99 -7.73 -22.63
C LEU A 569 -7.83 -8.66 -22.28
N SER A 570 -8.15 -9.89 -21.87
CA SER A 570 -7.17 -10.96 -21.70
C SER A 570 -7.41 -12.04 -22.76
N PHE A 571 -6.34 -12.68 -23.22
CA PHE A 571 -6.41 -13.77 -24.20
C PHE A 571 -5.64 -14.98 -23.68
N LEU A 572 -6.21 -16.17 -23.87
CA LEU A 572 -5.53 -17.43 -23.63
C LEU A 572 -5.73 -18.36 -24.84
N PRO A 573 -4.72 -19.16 -25.21
CA PRO A 573 -4.92 -20.28 -26.14
C PRO A 573 -6.04 -21.20 -25.63
N ARG A 574 -6.91 -21.71 -26.50
CA ARG A 574 -7.98 -22.65 -26.09
C ARG A 574 -7.43 -24.04 -25.76
N SER A 575 -6.42 -24.48 -26.51
CA SER A 575 -5.64 -25.70 -26.30
C SER A 575 -4.16 -25.36 -26.01
N ASP A 576 -3.36 -26.35 -25.55
CA ASP A 576 -1.91 -26.23 -25.22
C ASP A 576 -1.54 -25.69 -23.83
N HIS A 577 -2.42 -25.85 -22.85
CA HIS A 577 -2.10 -25.61 -21.44
C HIS A 577 -1.34 -26.80 -20.84
N ALA A 578 -0.01 -26.75 -20.81
CA ALA A 578 0.84 -27.75 -20.14
C ALA A 578 0.83 -27.63 -18.59
N TYR A 579 -0.29 -27.24 -17.99
CA TYR A 579 -0.42 -27.13 -16.54
C TYR A 579 -0.86 -28.47 -15.94
N GLN A 580 0.07 -29.16 -15.28
CA GLN A 580 -0.17 -30.48 -14.69
C GLN A 580 -1.35 -30.54 -13.71
N LEU A 581 -1.61 -29.45 -12.98
CA LEU A 581 -2.74 -29.31 -12.05
C LEU A 581 -3.56 -28.07 -12.41
N ALA A 582 -4.06 -28.03 -13.65
CA ALA A 582 -4.89 -26.95 -14.14
C ALA A 582 -6.14 -26.77 -13.24
N PRO A 583 -6.57 -25.51 -12.96
CA PRO A 583 -7.72 -25.25 -12.08
C PRO A 583 -9.03 -25.86 -12.58
N TYR A 584 -9.15 -26.06 -13.89
CA TYR A 584 -10.25 -26.74 -14.55
C TYR A 584 -9.71 -27.79 -15.51
N GLU A 585 -10.35 -28.96 -15.55
CA GLU A 585 -10.00 -30.03 -16.50
C GLU A 585 -11.28 -30.73 -16.99
N ALA A 586 -11.51 -30.75 -18.30
CA ALA A 586 -12.63 -31.49 -18.88
C ALA A 586 -12.45 -33.00 -18.66
N ILE A 587 -13.53 -33.67 -18.23
CA ILE A 587 -13.52 -35.13 -17.98
C ILE A 587 -14.72 -35.81 -18.63
N SER A 588 -14.64 -37.14 -18.76
CA SER A 588 -15.77 -37.94 -19.21
C SER A 588 -16.87 -38.01 -18.15
N LYS A 589 -18.12 -38.22 -18.59
CA LYS A 589 -19.25 -38.49 -17.69
C LYS A 589 -18.97 -39.67 -16.76
N ALA A 590 -18.35 -40.73 -17.28
CA ALA A 590 -18.01 -41.92 -16.48
C ALA A 590 -17.06 -41.57 -15.32
N ARG A 591 -16.02 -40.75 -15.59
CA ARG A 591 -15.07 -40.28 -14.58
C ARG A 591 -15.75 -39.36 -13.55
N HIS A 592 -16.62 -38.46 -14.01
CA HIS A 592 -17.44 -37.65 -13.12
C HIS A 592 -18.27 -38.54 -12.18
N ASP A 593 -19.05 -39.48 -12.73
CA ASP A 593 -19.97 -40.32 -11.96
C ASP A 593 -19.22 -41.24 -10.97
N GLU A 594 -18.01 -41.67 -11.30
CA GLU A 594 -17.10 -42.38 -10.38
C GLU A 594 -16.69 -41.49 -9.19
N LEU A 595 -16.19 -40.28 -9.45
CA LEU A 595 -15.75 -39.36 -8.41
C LEU A 595 -16.91 -38.84 -7.56
N SER A 596 -18.05 -38.51 -8.16
CA SER A 596 -19.24 -38.07 -7.41
C SER A 596 -19.72 -39.14 -6.43
N ARG A 597 -19.68 -40.43 -6.81
CA ARG A 597 -19.99 -41.54 -5.88
C ARG A 597 -18.98 -41.63 -4.75
N ARG A 598 -17.68 -41.48 -5.05
CA ARG A 598 -16.62 -41.46 -4.05
C ARG A 598 -16.82 -40.34 -3.02
N LEU A 599 -17.30 -39.18 -3.44
CA LEU A 599 -17.45 -37.99 -2.58
C LEU A 599 -18.84 -37.83 -1.96
N ALA A 600 -19.79 -38.71 -2.26
CA ALA A 600 -21.18 -38.61 -1.79
C ALA A 600 -21.35 -38.67 -0.26
N HIS A 601 -20.35 -39.21 0.44
CA HIS A 601 -20.38 -39.43 1.89
C HIS A 601 -19.65 -38.34 2.70
N ILE A 602 -19.18 -37.26 2.06
CA ILE A 602 -18.49 -36.17 2.77
C ILE A 602 -19.47 -35.51 3.74
N ASP A 603 -19.09 -35.52 5.02
CA ASP A 603 -19.77 -34.85 6.10
C ASP A 603 -18.98 -33.60 6.50
N TYR A 604 -19.45 -32.44 6.02
CA TYR A 604 -18.84 -31.15 6.33
C TYR A 604 -19.02 -30.73 7.80
N ALA A 605 -19.98 -31.31 8.54
CA ALA A 605 -20.18 -30.99 9.96
C ALA A 605 -19.01 -31.47 10.83
N LYS A 606 -18.23 -32.45 10.34
CA LYS A 606 -17.02 -32.91 11.03
C LYS A 606 -15.94 -31.84 11.14
N ILE A 607 -16.02 -30.73 10.42
CA ILE A 607 -15.04 -29.64 10.52
C ILE A 607 -14.84 -29.18 11.97
N MET A 608 -15.90 -29.20 12.78
CA MET A 608 -15.88 -28.87 14.22
C MET A 608 -14.93 -29.75 15.05
N THR A 609 -14.56 -30.94 14.56
CA THR A 609 -13.62 -31.85 15.23
C THR A 609 -12.16 -31.58 14.85
N TYR A 610 -11.94 -30.94 13.70
CA TYR A 610 -10.62 -30.59 13.15
C TYR A 610 -10.22 -29.16 13.55
N GLU A 611 -11.14 -28.22 13.39
CA GLU A 611 -10.95 -26.81 13.73
C GLU A 611 -11.27 -26.58 15.22
N ARG A 612 -10.26 -26.79 16.08
CA ARG A 612 -10.39 -26.65 17.55
C ARG A 612 -10.27 -25.20 18.04
N GLU A 613 -9.59 -24.38 17.25
CA GLU A 613 -9.43 -22.94 17.45
C GLU A 613 -9.76 -22.28 16.11
N ASN A 614 -10.19 -21.01 16.14
CA ASN A 614 -10.45 -20.28 14.90
C ASN A 614 -9.13 -20.07 14.14
N GLU A 615 -8.96 -20.81 13.04
CA GLU A 615 -7.78 -20.73 12.17
C GLU A 615 -7.90 -19.61 11.11
N THR A 616 -9.02 -18.87 11.11
CA THR A 616 -9.29 -17.78 10.16
C THR A 616 -8.45 -16.55 10.49
N ASP A 617 -7.29 -16.40 9.85
CA ASP A 617 -6.53 -15.15 9.89
C ASP A 617 -7.01 -14.17 8.82
N ALA A 618 -8.08 -13.42 9.13
CA ALA A 618 -8.66 -12.40 8.25
C ALA A 618 -7.66 -11.29 7.83
N LYS A 619 -6.46 -11.22 8.42
CA LYS A 619 -5.43 -10.21 8.10
C LYS A 619 -4.50 -10.61 6.96
N ALA A 620 -4.49 -11.88 6.54
CA ALA A 620 -3.52 -12.38 5.55
C ALA A 620 -4.01 -12.37 4.10
N GLU A 621 -5.33 -12.40 3.86
CA GLU A 621 -5.89 -12.40 2.51
C GLU A 621 -6.10 -10.97 1.99
N LEU A 622 -5.24 -10.55 1.07
CA LEU A 622 -5.46 -9.34 0.28
C LEU A 622 -6.73 -9.53 -0.58
N ALA A 623 -7.78 -8.76 -0.29
CA ALA A 623 -8.93 -8.65 -1.17
C ALA A 623 -8.46 -8.15 -2.55
N CYS A 624 -8.71 -8.93 -3.61
CA CYS A 624 -8.38 -8.61 -5.01
C CYS A 624 -6.87 -8.55 -5.35
N VAL A 625 -6.09 -9.58 -5.02
CA VAL A 625 -4.79 -9.77 -5.69
C VAL A 625 -5.01 -10.14 -7.16
N GLY A 626 -4.59 -9.27 -8.09
CA GLY A 626 -4.60 -9.55 -9.52
C GLY A 626 -3.85 -10.85 -9.86
N GLY A 627 -4.40 -11.65 -10.77
CA GLY A 627 -3.81 -12.94 -11.20
C GLY A 627 -4.31 -14.19 -10.46
N VAL A 628 -5.17 -14.07 -9.43
CA VAL A 628 -5.73 -15.23 -8.70
C VAL A 628 -7.13 -15.62 -9.21
N CYS A 629 -7.79 -14.73 -9.96
CA CYS A 629 -9.12 -15.01 -10.52
C CYS A 629 -9.00 -15.76 -11.85
N GLU A 630 -9.53 -16.99 -11.87
CA GLU A 630 -9.79 -17.87 -13.02
C GLU A 630 -8.62 -18.40 -13.86
N ILE A 631 -7.39 -17.89 -13.69
CA ILE A 631 -6.17 -18.42 -14.35
C ILE A 631 -5.67 -19.70 -13.67
#